data_AF-A0A8B7PLS3-F1
#
_entry.id   AF-A0A8B7PLS3-F1
#
_cell.length_a   1.000
_cell.length_b   1.000
_cell.length_c   1.000
_cell.angle_alpha   90.00
_cell.angle_beta   90.00
_cell.angle_gamma   90.00
#
_symmetry.space_group_name_H-M   'P 1'
#
loop_
_entity.id
_entity.type
_entity.pdbx_description
1 polymer ?
#
loop_
_entity_poly.entity_id
_entity_poly.type
_entity_poly.pdbx_seq_one_letter_code
_entity_poly.pdbx_strand_id
1 'polypeptide(L)'
;MKAFLISKSRFMLNHSSLKFQGGGFHSLQFAIGINCSSPPFMSHIKFNSNYSSSKKTVAFFPIKPGMLHVGNYFGALQKCVQLQDEGTKVFLCITDIHALENFENEMNLKKSIMLTVATVLAVGIDPSKSVIFQQSKIPAHSQLDWILQCLVNEKEPRKLPCHALKLSRCKDITLGQYVSPVLSCANALLYRANIMPIGSDTLNMVQMIQNIGQNFNEKHGECFTLPEACVDEGYSSCIRSLRQPVEKMSRSNSDALSRINLLDDAETVTAKLKKAVTDCTSAVYFDYINRPGVSNLMVLHNLVSGKGWDTIEMENRALESAQYKFIVADSLNLFLSPIRDRAETYLADENNLCSVLKSGMSEANTVAQETLNDVYETIGFSDRKNNSVTPIPSNFNLSFKVLPGNSPLKYKNCKHIFSGIQPTGVLHLGNYFGAVKQWVSLQNAGHDVVLSIVDQHAITVSQKRCDLLHNTLTMAASLIACGIDPEKSILFQQSHVPEHSELNVLLRSVAHTALLARQAHYKDKLKTLKHVPSLGLFSYPVLQAADILLYETTHVPVGDDQKQHIQLARQIARQFNAKYGKDILRLPQAIILDDSLARVKSLCQPNKKMSKSDVNPNSRIEILDSPDLIRHKVNSAYTAEYYGNIACTPEDSQAAVANLMSIHSVVSGIDLESLNKKYANESIDEYKNIVGNAVAEHMAPIKEKADLLLKEPEGLLQILEWGAKKAQIRAQNTIGKIHQKLGFSLW
;
A
#
# COMPACT_ATOMS: atom_id res chain seq x y z
N MET A 1 -36.14 7.43 -52.48
CA MET A 1 -36.06 8.33 -53.65
C MET A 1 -34.79 9.18 -53.54
N LYS A 2 -34.17 9.55 -54.67
CA LYS A 2 -33.31 10.76 -54.96
C LYS A 2 -32.47 11.37 -53.79
N ALA A 3 -31.14 11.53 -53.80
CA ALA A 3 -30.13 11.80 -54.85
C ALA A 3 -30.32 13.18 -55.55
N PHE A 4 -29.31 14.00 -55.92
CA PHE A 4 -27.83 13.90 -55.87
C PHE A 4 -27.18 15.29 -56.22
N LEU A 5 -25.93 15.57 -55.81
CA LEU A 5 -24.89 16.40 -56.51
C LEU A 5 -24.99 17.95 -56.69
N ILE A 6 -23.79 18.59 -56.79
CA ILE A 6 -23.42 19.82 -57.58
C ILE A 6 -23.95 21.20 -57.07
N SER A 7 -23.22 22.34 -57.02
CA SER A 7 -21.78 22.76 -57.14
C SER A 7 -21.64 24.28 -56.70
N LYS A 8 -20.65 25.18 -56.94
CA LYS A 8 -19.42 25.29 -57.80
C LYS A 8 -18.54 26.53 -57.40
N SER A 9 -17.27 26.57 -57.87
CA SER A 9 -16.46 27.75 -58.33
C SER A 9 -15.92 28.91 -57.45
N ARG A 10 -14.57 28.96 -57.35
CA ARG A 10 -13.59 30.08 -57.63
C ARG A 10 -13.80 31.54 -57.17
N PHE A 11 -12.72 32.17 -56.66
CA PHE A 11 -11.89 33.28 -57.25
C PHE A 11 -10.54 33.31 -56.47
N MET A 12 -9.34 33.22 -57.08
CA MET A 12 -8.35 34.30 -57.39
C MET A 12 -8.01 35.30 -56.26
N LEU A 13 -6.81 35.89 -56.09
CA LEU A 13 -5.41 35.67 -56.55
C LEU A 13 -4.54 36.75 -55.84
N ASN A 14 -3.25 36.49 -55.53
CA ASN A 14 -2.15 37.46 -55.75
C ASN A 14 -0.74 36.91 -55.44
N HIS A 15 0.30 37.57 -55.97
CA HIS A 15 1.72 37.15 -55.90
C HIS A 15 2.60 38.11 -55.08
N SER A 16 3.58 37.55 -54.37
CA SER A 16 4.95 38.09 -54.17
C SER A 16 5.81 36.99 -53.51
N SER A 17 6.78 36.35 -54.17
CA SER A 17 8.03 36.85 -54.77
C SER A 17 9.17 37.07 -53.75
N LEU A 18 9.97 36.03 -53.50
CA LEU A 18 11.32 36.14 -52.94
C LEU A 18 12.23 35.09 -53.61
N LYS A 19 13.50 35.46 -53.85
CA LYS A 19 14.48 34.67 -54.64
C LYS A 19 15.45 33.93 -53.71
N PHE A 20 15.97 32.79 -54.17
CA PHE A 20 17.39 32.44 -54.00
C PHE A 20 17.89 31.67 -55.23
N GLN A 21 19.21 31.68 -55.48
CA GLN A 21 19.85 31.15 -56.69
C GLN A 21 21.01 30.21 -56.34
N GLY A 22 21.25 29.22 -57.23
CA GLY A 22 22.47 28.40 -57.28
C GLY A 22 22.55 27.27 -56.23
N GLY A 23 23.28 26.18 -56.49
CA GLY A 23 24.01 25.79 -57.70
C GLY A 23 25.38 25.19 -57.41
N GLY A 24 25.58 23.90 -57.69
CA GLY A 24 26.84 23.19 -57.48
C GLY A 24 26.79 21.76 -58.03
N PHE A 25 27.93 21.22 -58.48
CA PHE A 25 28.02 19.98 -59.27
C PHE A 25 28.94 18.93 -58.62
N HIS A 26 28.72 17.66 -59.02
CA HIS A 26 29.65 16.52 -58.98
C HIS A 26 30.35 16.11 -57.67
N SER A 27 30.16 14.84 -57.28
CA SER A 27 31.13 13.78 -57.64
C SER A 27 30.55 12.37 -57.38
N LEU A 28 31.05 11.37 -58.11
CA LEU A 28 30.88 9.95 -57.79
C LEU A 28 32.22 9.39 -57.32
N GLN A 29 32.19 8.55 -56.28
CA GLN A 29 33.21 7.52 -56.09
C GLN A 29 32.66 6.34 -55.29
N PHE A 30 33.02 5.12 -55.70
CA PHE A 30 32.69 3.88 -55.00
C PHE A 30 33.68 3.62 -53.86
N ALA A 31 33.17 3.11 -52.73
CA ALA A 31 33.97 2.37 -51.76
C ALA A 31 33.12 1.23 -51.18
N ILE A 32 33.65 0.00 -51.19
CA ILE A 32 32.98 -1.17 -50.61
C ILE A 32 33.43 -1.31 -49.16
N GLY A 33 32.47 -1.34 -48.22
CA GLY A 33 32.73 -1.55 -46.80
C GLY A 33 31.63 -2.40 -46.18
N ILE A 34 31.93 -3.68 -45.90
CA ILE A 34 31.00 -4.57 -45.20
C ILE A 34 31.00 -4.19 -43.72
N ASN A 35 29.85 -3.78 -43.19
CA ASN A 35 29.65 -3.54 -41.77
C ASN A 35 28.27 -4.05 -41.35
N CYS A 36 28.22 -4.91 -40.33
CA CYS A 36 26.99 -5.57 -39.90
C CYS A 36 26.16 -4.66 -38.98
N SER A 37 25.42 -3.71 -39.56
CA SER A 37 24.40 -2.92 -38.84
C SER A 37 23.03 -3.61 -38.87
N SER A 38 22.33 -3.59 -37.74
CA SER A 38 20.93 -4.03 -37.61
C SER A 38 19.99 -3.30 -38.59
N PRO A 39 18.97 -3.97 -39.16
CA PRO A 39 18.12 -3.39 -40.20
C PRO A 39 17.22 -2.26 -39.66
N PRO A 40 17.10 -1.12 -40.36
CA PRO A 40 16.27 0.00 -39.93
C PRO A 40 14.79 -0.22 -40.29
N PHE A 41 13.95 -0.54 -39.30
CA PHE A 41 12.51 -0.60 -39.50
C PHE A 41 11.87 0.80 -39.46
N MET A 42 11.60 1.37 -40.63
CA MET A 42 10.73 2.55 -40.75
C MET A 42 9.25 2.13 -40.65
N SER A 43 8.65 2.35 -39.48
CA SER A 43 7.20 2.53 -39.34
C SER A 43 6.91 3.99 -38.99
N HIS A 44 6.02 4.64 -39.73
CA HIS A 44 5.70 6.06 -39.54
C HIS A 44 4.80 6.27 -38.30
N ILE A 45 5.40 6.29 -37.11
CA ILE A 45 4.74 6.66 -35.86
C ILE A 45 4.50 8.17 -35.85
N LYS A 46 3.23 8.59 -35.69
CA LYS A 46 2.87 9.99 -35.45
C LYS A 46 3.12 10.35 -33.99
N PHE A 47 4.30 10.88 -33.68
CA PHE A 47 4.50 11.61 -32.43
C PHE A 47 3.60 12.86 -32.40
N ASN A 48 2.81 13.02 -31.34
CA ASN A 48 2.21 14.31 -31.00
C ASN A 48 3.33 15.23 -30.48
N SER A 49 3.88 16.05 -31.39
CA SER A 49 5.09 16.86 -31.17
C SER A 49 4.83 18.12 -30.32
N ASN A 50 4.36 17.94 -29.08
CA ASN A 50 4.19 18.98 -28.06
C ASN A 50 5.09 18.78 -26.82
N TYR A 51 6.09 17.89 -26.91
CA TYR A 51 7.05 17.65 -25.84
C TYR A 51 8.19 18.69 -25.86
N SER A 52 8.15 19.61 -24.89
CA SER A 52 9.20 20.61 -24.68
C SER A 52 10.52 19.97 -24.22
N SER A 53 11.63 20.35 -24.85
CA SER A 53 12.96 19.76 -24.69
C SER A 53 13.65 20.18 -23.38
N SER A 54 13.25 19.56 -22.25
CA SER A 54 14.00 19.62 -20.98
C SER A 54 13.63 18.55 -19.94
N LYS A 55 12.42 17.99 -19.95
CA LYS A 55 12.01 16.97 -18.97
C LYS A 55 12.65 15.61 -19.26
N LYS A 56 13.34 15.03 -18.27
CA LYS A 56 13.77 13.62 -18.30
C LYS A 56 12.53 12.72 -18.36
N THR A 57 12.48 11.81 -19.33
CA THR A 57 11.43 10.78 -19.42
C THR A 57 11.71 9.65 -18.43
N VAL A 58 10.64 9.17 -17.80
CA VAL A 58 10.67 8.08 -16.81
C VAL A 58 9.56 7.09 -17.12
N ALA A 59 9.94 5.85 -17.39
CA ALA A 59 9.02 4.75 -17.65
C ALA A 59 8.92 3.81 -16.45
N PHE A 60 7.72 3.29 -16.16
CA PHE A 60 7.52 2.26 -15.13
C PHE A 60 6.92 0.97 -15.71
N PHE A 61 7.59 -0.16 -15.47
CA PHE A 61 7.16 -1.48 -15.95
C PHE A 61 7.07 -2.52 -14.80
N PRO A 62 5.86 -2.93 -14.40
CA PRO A 62 5.66 -4.00 -13.41
C PRO A 62 5.68 -5.38 -14.08
N ILE A 63 6.55 -6.28 -13.63
CA ILE A 63 6.62 -7.67 -14.10
C ILE A 63 6.37 -8.63 -12.93
N LYS A 64 5.43 -9.59 -13.08
CA LYS A 64 5.28 -10.67 -12.08
C LYS A 64 6.46 -11.66 -12.24
N PRO A 65 7.02 -12.21 -11.15
CA PRO A 65 8.10 -13.19 -11.24
C PRO A 65 7.66 -14.51 -11.92
N GLY A 66 8.63 -15.32 -12.31
CA GLY A 66 8.45 -16.61 -12.99
C GLY A 66 8.81 -16.60 -14.48
N MET A 67 8.45 -17.67 -15.20
CA MET A 67 8.75 -17.79 -16.64
C MET A 67 8.04 -16.71 -17.47
N LEU A 68 8.80 -16.07 -18.36
CA LEU A 68 8.33 -15.08 -19.31
C LEU A 68 7.97 -15.76 -20.64
N HIS A 69 6.90 -15.33 -21.31
CA HIS A 69 6.50 -15.83 -22.64
C HIS A 69 6.72 -14.81 -23.75
N VAL A 70 6.70 -15.26 -25.01
CA VAL A 70 6.85 -14.40 -26.20
C VAL A 70 5.88 -13.21 -26.19
N GLY A 71 4.63 -13.42 -25.72
CA GLY A 71 3.65 -12.34 -25.50
C GLY A 71 3.99 -11.32 -24.40
N ASN A 72 4.98 -11.58 -23.54
CA ASN A 72 5.56 -10.57 -22.63
C ASN A 72 6.73 -9.83 -23.28
N TYR A 73 7.48 -10.50 -24.17
CA TYR A 73 8.57 -9.90 -24.93
C TYR A 73 8.03 -8.81 -25.88
N PHE A 74 7.27 -9.23 -26.89
CA PHE A 74 6.74 -8.32 -27.92
C PHE A 74 5.67 -7.36 -27.39
N GLY A 75 4.95 -7.75 -26.33
CA GLY A 75 3.86 -6.95 -25.77
C GLY A 75 4.26 -5.83 -24.80
N ALA A 76 5.52 -5.77 -24.34
CA ALA A 76 6.02 -4.68 -23.48
C ALA A 76 7.56 -4.61 -23.31
N LEU A 77 8.23 -5.75 -23.08
CA LEU A 77 9.67 -5.75 -22.75
C LEU A 77 10.54 -5.21 -23.90
N GLN A 78 10.20 -5.53 -25.14
CA GLN A 78 10.89 -4.97 -26.31
C GLN A 78 10.77 -3.44 -26.36
N LYS A 79 9.62 -2.86 -25.97
CA LYS A 79 9.48 -1.40 -25.87
C LYS A 79 10.24 -0.82 -24.68
N CYS A 80 10.44 -1.59 -23.60
CA CYS A 80 11.34 -1.19 -22.51
C CYS A 80 12.80 -1.10 -22.99
N VAL A 81 13.27 -2.04 -23.82
CA VAL A 81 14.61 -2.01 -24.43
C VAL A 81 14.75 -0.80 -25.37
N GLN A 82 13.76 -0.52 -26.22
CA GLN A 82 13.77 0.70 -27.04
C GLN A 82 13.82 1.98 -26.20
N LEU A 83 12.99 2.08 -25.15
CA LEU A 83 12.91 3.28 -24.30
C LEU A 83 14.24 3.60 -23.59
N GLN A 84 14.97 2.61 -23.06
CA GLN A 84 16.30 2.85 -22.47
C GLN A 84 17.35 3.30 -23.50
N ASP A 85 17.24 2.87 -24.76
CA ASP A 85 18.16 3.24 -25.83
C ASP A 85 17.79 4.60 -26.46
N GLU A 86 16.50 4.98 -26.38
CA GLU A 86 15.99 6.35 -26.54
C GLU A 86 16.38 7.28 -25.36
N GLY A 87 17.05 6.78 -24.32
CA GLY A 87 17.51 7.55 -23.16
C GLY A 87 16.47 7.75 -22.04
N THR A 88 15.31 7.09 -22.12
CA THR A 88 14.28 7.09 -21.07
C THR A 88 14.69 6.18 -19.91
N LYS A 89 14.65 6.68 -18.68
CA LYS A 89 14.97 5.88 -17.50
C LYS A 89 13.83 4.90 -17.20
N VAL A 90 14.09 3.59 -17.28
CA VAL A 90 13.07 2.55 -17.05
C VAL A 90 13.20 1.98 -15.63
N PHE A 91 12.15 2.10 -14.82
CA PHE A 91 12.00 1.40 -13.54
C PHE A 91 11.26 0.08 -13.76
N LEU A 92 11.97 -1.03 -13.59
CA LEU A 92 11.47 -2.39 -13.80
C LEU A 92 11.28 -3.10 -12.46
N CYS A 93 10.03 -3.22 -12.04
CA CYS A 93 9.63 -3.73 -10.73
C CYS A 93 9.31 -5.23 -10.79
N ILE A 94 10.10 -6.06 -10.12
CA ILE A 94 9.78 -7.47 -9.88
C ILE A 94 8.69 -7.52 -8.79
N THR A 95 7.44 -7.67 -9.24
CA THR A 95 6.24 -7.61 -8.40
C THR A 95 5.98 -8.92 -7.63
N ASP A 96 6.87 -9.22 -6.69
CA ASP A 96 6.85 -10.43 -5.87
C ASP A 96 5.77 -10.42 -4.78
N ILE A 97 5.42 -9.26 -4.21
CA ILE A 97 4.24 -9.12 -3.35
C ILE A 97 2.97 -9.56 -4.12
N HIS A 98 2.84 -9.13 -5.37
CA HIS A 98 1.73 -9.55 -6.24
C HIS A 98 1.76 -11.04 -6.62
N ALA A 99 2.82 -11.79 -6.32
CA ALA A 99 2.82 -13.25 -6.45
C ALA A 99 2.02 -13.92 -5.32
N LEU A 100 1.99 -13.33 -4.11
CA LEU A 100 1.28 -13.87 -2.93
C LEU A 100 -0.23 -14.05 -3.15
N GLU A 101 -0.82 -13.31 -4.09
CA GLU A 101 -2.21 -13.44 -4.54
C GLU A 101 -2.60 -14.88 -4.93
N ASN A 102 -1.66 -15.63 -5.53
CA ASN A 102 -1.86 -17.00 -6.03
C ASN A 102 -0.65 -17.89 -5.72
N PHE A 103 0.01 -17.65 -4.58
CA PHE A 103 1.23 -18.34 -4.18
C PHE A 103 0.93 -19.72 -3.59
N GLU A 104 1.62 -20.74 -4.11
CA GLU A 104 1.48 -22.14 -3.70
C GLU A 104 2.75 -22.73 -3.04
N ASN A 105 3.95 -22.15 -3.26
CA ASN A 105 5.21 -22.71 -2.74
C ASN A 105 6.36 -21.67 -2.62
N GLU A 106 7.03 -21.67 -1.46
CA GLU A 106 8.19 -20.83 -1.08
C GLU A 106 9.42 -21.04 -1.98
N MET A 107 9.83 -22.30 -2.19
CA MET A 107 11.00 -22.67 -3.01
C MET A 107 10.87 -22.19 -4.47
N ASN A 108 9.64 -21.95 -4.92
CA ASN A 108 9.37 -21.46 -6.27
C ASN A 108 9.63 -19.94 -6.38
N LEU A 109 9.48 -19.15 -5.32
CA LEU A 109 9.52 -17.68 -5.44
C LEU A 109 10.94 -17.13 -5.62
N LYS A 110 11.94 -17.49 -4.79
CA LYS A 110 13.34 -17.07 -5.01
C LYS A 110 13.80 -17.44 -6.42
N LYS A 111 13.56 -18.69 -6.84
CA LYS A 111 13.92 -19.17 -8.18
C LYS A 111 13.18 -18.39 -9.28
N SER A 112 11.89 -18.11 -9.10
CA SER A 112 11.08 -17.32 -10.04
C SER A 112 11.54 -15.87 -10.16
N ILE A 113 12.03 -15.25 -9.08
CA ILE A 113 12.61 -13.91 -9.11
C ILE A 113 13.93 -13.92 -9.90
N MET A 114 14.87 -14.80 -9.55
CA MET A 114 16.16 -14.92 -10.26
C MET A 114 15.97 -15.22 -11.75
N LEU A 115 15.07 -16.15 -12.08
CA LEU A 115 14.72 -16.48 -13.46
C LEU A 115 14.17 -15.27 -14.22
N THR A 116 13.30 -14.47 -13.61
CA THR A 116 12.79 -13.24 -14.24
C THR A 116 13.90 -12.21 -14.47
N VAL A 117 14.77 -11.95 -13.48
CA VAL A 117 15.86 -10.97 -13.63
C VAL A 117 16.85 -11.43 -14.71
N ALA A 118 17.29 -12.69 -14.69
CA ALA A 118 18.16 -13.25 -15.71
C ALA A 118 17.53 -13.19 -17.12
N THR A 119 16.22 -13.47 -17.25
CA THR A 119 15.52 -13.36 -18.55
C THR A 119 15.42 -11.89 -19.01
N VAL A 120 15.19 -10.94 -18.10
CA VAL A 120 15.11 -9.50 -18.40
C VAL A 120 16.45 -8.94 -18.88
N LEU A 121 17.55 -9.33 -18.23
CA LEU A 121 18.92 -8.99 -18.67
C LEU A 121 19.26 -9.67 -20.00
N ALA A 122 18.89 -10.94 -20.18
CA ALA A 122 19.10 -11.67 -21.43
C ALA A 122 18.30 -11.13 -22.63
N VAL A 123 17.16 -10.48 -22.36
CA VAL A 123 16.36 -9.73 -23.35
C VAL A 123 17.04 -8.42 -23.79
N GLY A 124 18.00 -7.90 -23.01
CA GLY A 124 18.79 -6.70 -23.34
C GLY A 124 18.48 -5.46 -22.50
N ILE A 125 17.75 -5.59 -21.38
CA ILE A 125 17.63 -4.48 -20.42
C ILE A 125 18.98 -4.28 -19.73
N ASP A 126 19.48 -3.05 -19.78
CA ASP A 126 20.82 -2.66 -19.31
C ASP A 126 20.72 -2.07 -17.89
N PRO A 127 21.32 -2.70 -16.86
CA PRO A 127 21.24 -2.23 -15.47
C PRO A 127 22.03 -0.94 -15.21
N SER A 128 22.78 -0.41 -16.19
CA SER A 128 23.39 0.94 -16.13
C SER A 128 22.47 2.06 -16.64
N LYS A 129 21.42 1.70 -17.41
CA LYS A 129 20.39 2.63 -17.94
C LYS A 129 19.05 2.50 -17.22
N SER A 130 18.75 1.29 -16.73
CA SER A 130 17.44 0.86 -16.24
C SER A 130 17.54 0.30 -14.82
N VAL A 131 16.56 0.62 -13.98
CA VAL A 131 16.53 0.31 -12.55
C VAL A 131 15.73 -0.98 -12.31
N ILE A 132 16.40 -2.11 -12.08
CA ILE A 132 15.74 -3.40 -11.80
C ILE A 132 15.73 -3.66 -10.29
N PHE A 133 14.56 -3.89 -9.69
CA PHE A 133 14.42 -4.04 -8.24
C PHE A 133 13.27 -4.97 -7.81
N GLN A 134 13.32 -5.44 -6.56
CA GLN A 134 12.32 -6.31 -5.93
C GLN A 134 11.29 -5.48 -5.15
N GLN A 135 9.98 -5.71 -5.39
CA GLN A 135 8.90 -4.91 -4.77
C GLN A 135 8.89 -5.02 -3.24
N SER A 136 9.07 -6.23 -2.69
CA SER A 136 9.12 -6.48 -1.22
C SER A 136 10.34 -5.92 -0.48
N LYS A 137 11.20 -5.14 -1.14
CA LYS A 137 12.40 -4.51 -0.55
C LYS A 137 12.34 -2.99 -0.50
N ILE A 138 11.23 -2.39 -0.95
CA ILE A 138 10.99 -0.95 -0.94
C ILE A 138 9.66 -0.73 -0.18
N PRO A 139 9.71 -0.49 1.15
CA PRO A 139 8.49 -0.46 1.99
C PRO A 139 7.47 0.60 1.59
N ALA A 140 7.92 1.65 0.89
CA ALA A 140 7.08 2.71 0.34
C ALA A 140 5.91 2.19 -0.54
N HIS A 141 6.08 1.05 -1.21
CA HIS A 141 4.98 0.37 -1.94
C HIS A 141 3.79 0.09 -1.04
N SER A 142 4.05 -0.52 0.13
CA SER A 142 3.03 -0.91 1.09
C SER A 142 2.43 0.30 1.81
N GLN A 143 3.26 1.31 2.10
CA GLN A 143 2.83 2.56 2.75
C GLN A 143 1.92 3.40 1.83
N LEU A 144 2.27 3.56 0.55
CA LEU A 144 1.41 4.30 -0.39
C LEU A 144 0.14 3.50 -0.74
N ASP A 145 0.22 2.18 -0.90
CA ASP A 145 -0.96 1.33 -1.12
C ASP A 145 -2.02 1.53 -0.02
N TRP A 146 -1.62 1.57 1.26
CA TRP A 146 -2.55 1.84 2.36
C TRP A 146 -3.24 3.20 2.23
N ILE A 147 -2.46 4.24 1.92
CA ILE A 147 -2.94 5.61 1.71
C ILE A 147 -3.95 5.67 0.56
N LEU A 148 -3.63 5.05 -0.59
CA LEU A 148 -4.52 5.05 -1.75
C LEU A 148 -5.81 4.25 -1.47
N GLN A 149 -5.76 3.16 -0.70
CA GLN A 149 -6.99 2.47 -0.26
C GLN A 149 -7.90 3.36 0.59
N CYS A 150 -7.35 4.28 1.39
CA CYS A 150 -8.15 5.24 2.16
C CYS A 150 -8.85 6.30 1.29
N LEU A 151 -8.38 6.50 0.05
CA LEU A 151 -8.96 7.45 -0.92
C LEU A 151 -9.87 6.77 -1.98
N VAL A 152 -9.65 5.49 -2.26
CA VAL A 152 -10.40 4.70 -3.24
C VAL A 152 -11.69 4.13 -2.64
N ASN A 153 -12.80 4.19 -3.38
CA ASN A 153 -14.08 3.56 -2.97
C ASN A 153 -13.94 2.03 -2.88
N GLU A 154 -14.60 1.39 -1.89
CA GLU A 154 -14.63 -0.08 -1.68
C GLU A 154 -14.88 -0.89 -2.97
N LYS A 155 -15.74 -0.37 -3.85
CA LYS A 155 -16.21 -1.04 -5.07
C LYS A 155 -15.41 -0.72 -6.33
N GLU A 156 -14.50 0.26 -6.28
CA GLU A 156 -13.73 0.71 -7.45
C GLU A 156 -12.92 -0.41 -8.13
N PRO A 157 -12.20 -1.30 -7.39
CA PRO A 157 -11.46 -2.39 -8.02
C PRO A 157 -12.33 -3.36 -8.83
N ARG A 158 -13.63 -3.52 -8.47
CA ARG A 158 -14.56 -4.39 -9.21
C ARG A 158 -15.00 -3.81 -10.56
N LYS A 159 -14.79 -2.52 -10.81
CA LYS A 159 -15.15 -1.89 -12.10
C LYS A 159 -14.21 -2.31 -13.23
N LEU A 160 -12.97 -2.70 -12.92
CA LEU A 160 -12.01 -3.19 -13.91
C LEU A 160 -12.46 -4.55 -14.49
N PRO A 161 -12.80 -4.67 -15.80
CA PRO A 161 -13.37 -5.90 -16.35
C PRO A 161 -12.45 -7.11 -16.19
N CYS A 162 -11.16 -6.93 -16.51
CA CYS A 162 -10.13 -7.96 -16.38
C CYS A 162 -9.81 -8.33 -14.91
N HIS A 163 -10.27 -7.56 -13.93
CA HIS A 163 -10.16 -7.90 -12.50
C HIS A 163 -11.41 -8.64 -12.02
N ALA A 164 -12.60 -8.13 -12.36
CA ALA A 164 -13.87 -8.81 -12.09
C ALA A 164 -13.90 -10.24 -12.65
N LEU A 165 -13.38 -10.45 -13.87
CA LEU A 165 -13.26 -11.77 -14.51
C LEU A 165 -12.21 -12.71 -13.89
N LYS A 166 -11.28 -12.20 -13.07
CA LYS A 166 -10.38 -13.02 -12.25
C LYS A 166 -11.04 -13.37 -10.92
N LEU A 167 -11.65 -12.38 -10.27
CA LEU A 167 -12.35 -12.55 -9.00
C LEU A 167 -13.52 -13.53 -9.12
N SER A 168 -14.27 -13.53 -10.23
CA SER A 168 -15.37 -14.48 -10.47
C SER A 168 -14.94 -15.95 -10.65
N ARG A 169 -13.63 -16.20 -10.89
CA ARG A 169 -13.05 -17.55 -10.96
C ARG A 169 -12.55 -18.04 -9.59
N CYS A 170 -12.48 -17.17 -8.59
CA CYS A 170 -12.02 -17.49 -7.25
C CYS A 170 -13.19 -17.92 -6.36
N LYS A 171 -13.10 -19.10 -5.71
CA LYS A 171 -14.13 -19.55 -4.73
C LYS A 171 -14.17 -18.64 -3.50
N ASP A 172 -13.01 -18.39 -2.91
CA ASP A 172 -12.84 -17.59 -1.70
C ASP A 172 -11.89 -16.41 -1.94
N ILE A 173 -12.44 -15.23 -2.21
CA ILE A 173 -11.65 -14.03 -2.53
C ILE A 173 -10.91 -13.52 -1.28
N THR A 174 -9.57 -13.60 -1.32
CA THR A 174 -8.68 -12.96 -0.34
C THR A 174 -8.70 -11.44 -0.50
N LEU A 175 -8.41 -10.69 0.56
CA LEU A 175 -8.30 -9.23 0.48
C LEU A 175 -7.14 -8.81 -0.44
N GLY A 176 -6.06 -9.60 -0.51
CA GLY A 176 -4.92 -9.34 -1.40
C GLY A 176 -5.33 -9.38 -2.88
N GLN A 177 -6.03 -10.44 -3.29
CA GLN A 177 -6.64 -10.53 -4.62
C GLN A 177 -7.68 -9.41 -4.85
N TYR A 178 -8.37 -8.96 -3.82
CA TYR A 178 -9.37 -7.91 -3.95
C TYR A 178 -8.77 -6.52 -4.24
N VAL A 179 -7.78 -6.10 -3.43
CA VAL A 179 -7.20 -4.74 -3.48
C VAL A 179 -6.04 -4.58 -4.45
N SER A 180 -5.56 -5.65 -5.08
CA SER A 180 -4.34 -5.62 -5.90
C SER A 180 -4.29 -4.55 -7.00
N PRO A 181 -5.39 -4.08 -7.64
CA PRO A 181 -5.30 -2.94 -8.54
C PRO A 181 -4.82 -1.64 -7.88
N VAL A 182 -5.09 -1.44 -6.59
CA VAL A 182 -4.64 -0.24 -5.85
C VAL A 182 -3.15 -0.34 -5.51
N LEU A 183 -2.65 -1.52 -5.14
CA LEU A 183 -1.22 -1.77 -5.00
C LEU A 183 -0.49 -1.56 -6.35
N SER A 184 -1.07 -2.00 -7.47
CA SER A 184 -0.54 -1.69 -8.81
C SER A 184 -0.49 -0.18 -9.10
N CYS A 185 -1.41 0.61 -8.53
CA CYS A 185 -1.37 2.08 -8.66
C CYS A 185 -0.27 2.69 -7.79
N ALA A 186 -0.13 2.26 -6.54
CA ALA A 186 0.97 2.69 -5.68
C ALA A 186 2.34 2.40 -6.33
N ASN A 187 2.50 1.23 -6.94
CA ASN A 187 3.73 0.83 -7.63
C ASN A 187 4.15 1.81 -8.73
N ALA A 188 3.20 2.34 -9.51
CA ALA A 188 3.49 3.24 -10.63
C ALA A 188 3.69 4.70 -10.17
N LEU A 189 2.85 5.17 -9.24
CA LEU A 189 2.84 6.57 -8.80
C LEU A 189 4.09 6.96 -8.00
N LEU A 190 4.71 6.02 -7.27
CA LEU A 190 5.95 6.25 -6.49
C LEU A 190 7.14 6.73 -7.32
N TYR A 191 7.26 6.32 -8.58
CA TYR A 191 8.42 6.66 -9.42
C TYR A 191 8.20 7.90 -10.29
N ARG A 192 7.06 8.60 -10.13
CA ARG A 192 6.67 9.77 -10.94
C ARG A 192 6.81 9.54 -12.45
N ALA A 193 6.55 8.30 -12.88
CA ALA A 193 6.68 7.90 -14.27
C ALA A 193 5.66 8.64 -15.14
N ASN A 194 6.12 9.16 -16.28
CA ASN A 194 5.26 9.76 -17.30
C ASN A 194 4.89 8.76 -18.41
N ILE A 195 5.53 7.59 -18.44
CA ILE A 195 5.30 6.53 -19.44
C ILE A 195 5.06 5.18 -18.75
N MET A 196 4.08 4.40 -19.22
CA MET A 196 3.94 2.99 -18.87
C MET A 196 3.88 2.12 -20.13
N PRO A 197 4.94 1.35 -20.48
CA PRO A 197 4.91 0.39 -21.57
C PRO A 197 4.02 -0.80 -21.19
N ILE A 198 2.86 -0.94 -21.84
CA ILE A 198 1.84 -1.94 -21.49
C ILE A 198 1.15 -2.55 -22.70
N GLY A 199 0.67 -3.79 -22.53
CA GLY A 199 -0.25 -4.40 -23.48
C GLY A 199 -1.65 -3.76 -23.41
N SER A 200 -2.39 -3.86 -24.52
CA SER A 200 -3.75 -3.30 -24.68
C SER A 200 -4.75 -3.70 -23.58
N ASP A 201 -4.70 -4.95 -23.07
CA ASP A 201 -5.59 -5.44 -22.00
C ASP A 201 -5.45 -4.65 -20.67
N THR A 202 -4.32 -3.96 -20.50
CA THR A 202 -3.96 -3.20 -19.29
C THR A 202 -4.31 -1.72 -19.35
N LEU A 203 -4.89 -1.21 -20.45
CA LEU A 203 -5.31 0.20 -20.59
C LEU A 203 -6.24 0.67 -19.45
N ASN A 204 -7.22 -0.15 -19.07
CA ASN A 204 -8.12 0.15 -17.94
C ASN A 204 -7.39 0.31 -16.61
N MET A 205 -6.21 -0.33 -16.43
CA MET A 205 -5.38 -0.15 -15.24
C MET A 205 -4.70 1.21 -15.27
N VAL A 206 -4.14 1.65 -16.40
CA VAL A 206 -3.54 2.99 -16.51
C VAL A 206 -4.58 4.09 -16.28
N GLN A 207 -5.81 3.93 -16.79
CA GLN A 207 -6.90 4.87 -16.46
C GLN A 207 -7.19 4.91 -14.96
N MET A 208 -7.15 3.77 -14.24
CA MET A 208 -7.31 3.76 -12.78
C MET A 208 -6.14 4.44 -12.06
N ILE A 209 -4.90 4.27 -12.55
CA ILE A 209 -3.70 4.96 -12.04
C ILE A 209 -3.85 6.48 -12.20
N GLN A 210 -4.22 6.94 -13.40
CA GLN A 210 -4.47 8.35 -13.70
C GLN A 210 -5.58 8.93 -12.80
N ASN A 211 -6.73 8.28 -12.73
CA ASN A 211 -7.88 8.74 -11.94
C ASN A 211 -7.55 8.85 -10.43
N ILE A 212 -6.76 7.91 -9.89
CA ILE A 212 -6.35 7.92 -8.48
C ILE A 212 -5.29 9.01 -8.22
N GLY A 213 -4.29 9.13 -9.10
CA GLY A 213 -3.27 10.18 -9.00
C GLY A 213 -3.86 11.58 -9.13
N GLN A 214 -4.82 11.77 -10.03
CA GLN A 214 -5.55 13.03 -10.22
C GLN A 214 -6.37 13.38 -8.98
N ASN A 215 -7.21 12.47 -8.47
CA ASN A 215 -8.01 12.68 -7.25
C ASN A 215 -7.12 13.00 -6.03
N PHE A 216 -5.95 12.34 -5.92
CA PHE A 216 -4.96 12.73 -4.91
C PHE A 216 -4.48 14.17 -5.10
N ASN A 217 -3.98 14.51 -6.30
CA ASN A 217 -3.43 15.83 -6.61
C ASN A 217 -4.47 16.96 -6.40
N GLU A 218 -5.72 16.76 -6.84
CA GLU A 218 -6.84 17.71 -6.67
C GLU A 218 -7.18 17.94 -5.19
N LYS A 219 -7.04 16.92 -4.34
CA LYS A 219 -7.42 16.95 -2.92
C LYS A 219 -6.29 17.38 -1.97
N HIS A 220 -5.04 17.07 -2.32
CA HIS A 220 -3.88 17.20 -1.43
C HIS A 220 -2.73 18.05 -2.01
N GLY A 221 -2.78 18.45 -3.29
CA GLY A 221 -1.73 19.15 -4.00
C GLY A 221 -0.89 18.22 -4.90
N GLU A 222 -0.28 18.77 -5.95
CA GLU A 222 0.44 18.00 -6.98
C GLU A 222 1.65 17.22 -6.40
N CYS A 223 1.45 15.93 -6.13
CA CYS A 223 2.49 15.02 -5.66
C CYS A 223 2.93 14.03 -6.76
N PHE A 224 1.99 13.61 -7.61
CA PHE A 224 2.19 12.59 -8.63
C PHE A 224 2.21 13.14 -10.05
N THR A 225 3.11 12.60 -10.88
CA THR A 225 2.99 12.66 -12.34
C THR A 225 2.04 11.54 -12.79
N LEU A 226 1.15 11.84 -13.74
CA LEU A 226 0.19 10.88 -14.29
C LEU A 226 0.81 10.22 -15.54
N PRO A 227 0.95 8.88 -15.60
CA PRO A 227 1.59 8.22 -16.75
C PRO A 227 0.66 8.12 -17.96
N GLU A 228 1.23 8.31 -19.16
CA GLU A 228 0.60 7.93 -20.43
C GLU A 228 0.85 6.44 -20.73
N ALA A 229 -0.15 5.77 -21.32
CA ALA A 229 -0.01 4.38 -21.75
C ALA A 229 0.77 4.29 -23.07
N CYS A 230 1.97 3.72 -23.03
CA CYS A 230 2.71 3.37 -24.24
C CYS A 230 2.30 1.95 -24.66
N VAL A 231 1.36 1.88 -25.61
CA VAL A 231 0.88 0.63 -26.20
C VAL A 231 1.48 0.48 -27.59
N ASP A 232 1.89 -0.74 -27.94
CA ASP A 232 2.21 -1.06 -29.33
C ASP A 232 0.90 -1.31 -30.10
N GLU A 233 0.63 -0.51 -31.13
CA GLU A 233 -0.57 -0.60 -31.96
C GLU A 233 -0.52 -1.79 -32.95
N GLY A 234 0.63 -2.48 -33.06
CA GLY A 234 0.83 -3.63 -33.93
C GLY A 234 0.28 -4.97 -33.40
N TYR A 235 0.34 -5.99 -34.25
CA TYR A 235 -0.05 -7.38 -33.92
C TYR A 235 0.81 -8.02 -32.81
N SER A 236 2.01 -7.48 -32.56
CA SER A 236 2.86 -7.69 -31.38
C SER A 236 2.09 -7.65 -30.06
N SER A 237 1.11 -6.75 -29.94
CA SER A 237 0.26 -6.62 -28.76
C SER A 237 -0.72 -7.80 -28.56
N CYS A 238 -0.95 -8.64 -29.56
CA CYS A 238 -2.07 -9.60 -29.61
C CYS A 238 -1.66 -11.05 -29.91
N ILE A 239 -0.46 -11.47 -29.48
CA ILE A 239 -0.01 -12.87 -29.59
C ILE A 239 -0.97 -13.80 -28.83
N ARG A 240 -1.63 -14.69 -29.56
CA ARG A 240 -2.73 -15.57 -29.09
C ARG A 240 -2.25 -16.94 -28.64
N SER A 241 -3.07 -17.60 -27.83
CA SER A 241 -2.85 -18.94 -27.31
C SER A 241 -2.75 -19.95 -28.45
N LEU A 242 -1.71 -20.80 -28.44
CA LEU A 242 -1.55 -21.87 -29.43
C LEU A 242 -2.68 -22.91 -29.38
N ARG A 243 -3.45 -22.95 -28.29
CA ARG A 243 -4.46 -23.98 -28.02
C ARG A 243 -5.89 -23.44 -28.11
N GLN A 244 -6.06 -22.14 -27.92
CA GLN A 244 -7.32 -21.41 -28.08
C GLN A 244 -7.03 -20.10 -28.83
N PRO A 245 -6.89 -20.09 -30.17
CA PRO A 245 -6.40 -18.94 -30.92
C PRO A 245 -7.26 -17.66 -30.88
N VAL A 246 -8.37 -17.66 -30.14
CA VAL A 246 -9.21 -16.49 -29.84
C VAL A 246 -8.75 -15.78 -28.56
N GLU A 247 -8.16 -16.51 -27.61
CA GLU A 247 -7.63 -15.96 -26.35
C GLU A 247 -6.16 -15.54 -26.49
N LYS A 248 -5.74 -14.51 -25.74
CA LYS A 248 -4.34 -14.07 -25.65
C LYS A 248 -3.48 -15.10 -24.88
N MET A 249 -2.17 -15.20 -25.16
CA MET A 249 -1.27 -16.00 -24.32
C MET A 249 -1.28 -15.49 -22.87
N SER A 250 -1.54 -16.39 -21.92
CA SER A 250 -1.51 -16.10 -20.48
C SER A 250 -0.66 -17.12 -19.72
N ARG A 251 0.09 -16.63 -18.72
CA ARG A 251 0.77 -17.47 -17.71
C ARG A 251 -0.21 -18.26 -16.85
N SER A 252 -1.43 -17.76 -16.66
CA SER A 252 -2.45 -18.37 -15.80
C SER A 252 -3.29 -19.45 -16.47
N ASN A 253 -2.95 -19.87 -17.70
CA ASN A 253 -3.57 -21.03 -18.33
C ASN A 253 -2.85 -22.30 -17.86
N SER A 254 -3.61 -23.32 -17.45
CA SER A 254 -3.07 -24.60 -16.97
C SER A 254 -2.40 -25.43 -18.08
N ASP A 255 -2.82 -25.28 -19.34
CA ASP A 255 -2.15 -25.93 -20.47
C ASP A 255 -0.83 -25.22 -20.78
N ALA A 256 0.30 -25.84 -20.45
CA ALA A 256 1.63 -25.33 -20.77
C ALA A 256 1.90 -25.27 -22.29
N LEU A 257 1.13 -26.00 -23.11
CA LEU A 257 1.17 -25.92 -24.57
C LEU A 257 0.46 -24.67 -25.11
N SER A 258 -0.27 -23.91 -24.28
CA SER A 258 -0.96 -22.67 -24.70
C SER A 258 0.01 -21.53 -25.06
N ARG A 259 1.28 -21.62 -24.62
CA ARG A 259 2.25 -20.53 -24.61
C ARG A 259 3.67 -21.01 -24.87
N ILE A 260 4.47 -20.15 -25.48
CA ILE A 260 5.90 -20.36 -25.69
C ILE A 260 6.66 -19.47 -24.72
N ASN A 261 7.44 -20.06 -23.81
CA ASN A 261 8.30 -19.35 -22.88
C ASN A 261 9.61 -18.96 -23.57
N LEU A 262 10.22 -17.85 -23.18
CA LEU A 262 11.49 -17.38 -23.76
C LEU A 262 12.66 -18.35 -23.50
N LEU A 263 12.54 -19.17 -22.45
CA LEU A 263 13.52 -20.17 -22.01
C LEU A 263 12.96 -21.60 -22.09
N ASP A 264 11.96 -21.85 -22.94
CA ASP A 264 11.69 -23.22 -23.41
C ASP A 264 12.88 -23.67 -24.28
N ASP A 265 13.31 -24.93 -24.17
CA ASP A 265 14.34 -25.52 -25.04
C ASP A 265 13.84 -25.69 -26.49
N ALA A 266 14.75 -26.03 -27.41
CA ALA A 266 14.43 -26.10 -28.83
C ALA A 266 13.41 -27.20 -29.20
N GLU A 267 13.47 -28.36 -28.52
CA GLU A 267 12.54 -29.47 -28.75
C GLU A 267 11.15 -29.13 -28.19
N THR A 268 11.08 -28.54 -27.00
CA THR A 268 9.84 -28.06 -26.38
C THR A 268 9.14 -27.02 -27.24
N VAL A 269 9.85 -26.05 -27.82
CA VAL A 269 9.26 -25.05 -28.74
C VAL A 269 8.66 -25.74 -29.96
N THR A 270 9.39 -26.65 -30.61
CA THR A 270 8.91 -27.41 -31.78
C THR A 270 7.73 -28.32 -31.42
N ALA A 271 7.77 -28.99 -30.28
CA ALA A 271 6.70 -29.84 -29.79
C ALA A 271 5.42 -29.06 -29.45
N LYS A 272 5.54 -27.83 -28.93
CA LYS A 272 4.41 -26.91 -28.68
C LYS A 272 3.79 -26.43 -29.98
N LEU A 273 4.61 -25.95 -30.94
CA LEU A 273 4.11 -25.47 -32.23
C LEU A 273 3.50 -26.58 -33.08
N LYS A 274 4.07 -27.80 -33.08
CA LYS A 274 3.46 -29.00 -33.70
C LYS A 274 2.07 -29.32 -33.12
N LYS A 275 1.82 -29.01 -31.84
CA LYS A 275 0.54 -29.18 -31.13
C LYS A 275 -0.37 -27.93 -31.15
N ALA A 276 0.02 -26.88 -31.88
CA ALA A 276 -0.80 -25.68 -32.06
C ALA A 276 -2.05 -25.99 -32.90
N VAL A 277 -3.17 -25.39 -32.52
CA VAL A 277 -4.47 -25.52 -33.19
C VAL A 277 -4.49 -24.64 -34.44
N THR A 278 -4.69 -25.29 -35.58
CA THR A 278 -4.90 -24.67 -36.90
C THR A 278 -6.06 -25.37 -37.59
N ASP A 279 -6.62 -24.73 -38.61
CA ASP A 279 -7.45 -25.42 -39.60
C ASP A 279 -6.63 -26.43 -40.45
N CYS A 280 -7.35 -27.22 -41.23
CA CYS A 280 -6.84 -28.26 -42.12
C CYS A 280 -6.71 -27.76 -43.58
N THR A 281 -6.63 -26.46 -43.83
CA THR A 281 -6.59 -25.91 -45.19
C THR A 281 -5.16 -25.87 -45.73
N SER A 282 -4.94 -26.48 -46.90
CA SER A 282 -3.67 -26.55 -47.63
C SER A 282 -3.28 -25.23 -48.31
N ALA A 283 -3.24 -24.15 -47.53
CA ALA A 283 -2.62 -22.88 -47.89
C ALA A 283 -2.26 -22.07 -46.64
N VAL A 284 -1.16 -21.32 -46.66
CA VAL A 284 -0.86 -20.29 -45.64
C VAL A 284 -1.29 -18.93 -46.20
N TYR A 285 -2.19 -18.23 -45.50
CA TYR A 285 -2.57 -16.84 -45.75
C TYR A 285 -3.18 -16.21 -44.50
N PHE A 286 -3.14 -14.87 -44.40
CA PHE A 286 -3.59 -14.16 -43.20
C PHE A 286 -5.11 -13.91 -43.20
N ASP A 287 -5.82 -14.52 -42.25
CA ASP A 287 -7.24 -14.26 -41.96
C ASP A 287 -7.49 -14.39 -40.44
N TYR A 288 -7.69 -13.26 -39.77
CA TYR A 288 -7.83 -13.18 -38.32
C TYR A 288 -9.22 -13.63 -37.81
N ILE A 289 -10.23 -13.68 -38.70
CA ILE A 289 -11.61 -14.01 -38.35
C ILE A 289 -11.85 -15.51 -38.53
N ASN A 290 -11.56 -16.04 -39.73
CA ASN A 290 -11.87 -17.42 -40.08
C ASN A 290 -10.69 -18.38 -39.81
N ARG A 291 -9.44 -17.89 -39.81
CA ARG A 291 -8.22 -18.71 -39.62
C ARG A 291 -7.31 -18.21 -38.48
N PRO A 292 -7.84 -17.89 -37.28
CA PRO A 292 -7.05 -17.26 -36.20
C PRO A 292 -5.84 -18.09 -35.75
N GLY A 293 -5.87 -19.43 -35.91
CA GLY A 293 -4.73 -20.31 -35.62
C GLY A 293 -3.53 -20.09 -36.56
N VAL A 294 -3.77 -20.12 -37.89
CA VAL A 294 -2.71 -19.91 -38.89
C VAL A 294 -2.23 -18.46 -38.88
N SER A 295 -3.14 -17.51 -38.73
CA SER A 295 -2.82 -16.08 -38.60
C SER A 295 -1.94 -15.79 -37.37
N ASN A 296 -2.17 -16.45 -36.24
CA ASN A 296 -1.29 -16.33 -35.06
C ASN A 296 0.11 -16.91 -35.30
N LEU A 297 0.25 -17.96 -36.13
CA LEU A 297 1.56 -18.47 -36.56
C LEU A 297 2.26 -17.48 -37.50
N MET A 298 1.53 -16.83 -38.42
CA MET A 298 2.08 -15.76 -39.27
C MET A 298 2.51 -14.53 -38.46
N VAL A 299 1.76 -14.14 -37.41
CA VAL A 299 2.17 -13.09 -36.45
C VAL A 299 3.50 -13.46 -35.79
N LEU A 300 3.63 -14.69 -35.26
CA LEU A 300 4.88 -15.14 -34.65
C LEU A 300 6.04 -15.12 -35.66
N HIS A 301 5.83 -15.61 -36.89
CA HIS A 301 6.83 -15.61 -37.94
C HIS A 301 7.29 -14.20 -38.34
N ASN A 302 6.36 -13.26 -38.54
CA ASN A 302 6.64 -11.86 -38.83
C ASN A 302 7.50 -11.21 -37.73
N LEU A 303 7.11 -11.38 -36.47
CA LEU A 303 7.77 -10.76 -35.32
C LEU A 303 9.19 -11.28 -35.04
N VAL A 304 9.50 -12.54 -35.37
CA VAL A 304 10.85 -13.12 -35.14
C VAL A 304 11.78 -13.02 -36.35
N SER A 305 11.24 -13.01 -37.58
CA SER A 305 12.05 -12.99 -38.81
C SER A 305 12.23 -11.60 -39.41
N GLY A 306 11.37 -10.63 -39.06
CA GLY A 306 11.31 -9.33 -39.70
C GLY A 306 10.80 -9.36 -41.15
N LYS A 307 10.36 -10.52 -41.68
CA LYS A 307 9.80 -10.61 -43.05
C LYS A 307 8.40 -9.96 -43.10
N GLY A 308 8.12 -9.26 -44.20
CA GLY A 308 6.81 -8.67 -44.46
C GLY A 308 5.72 -9.73 -44.70
N TRP A 309 4.46 -9.36 -44.46
CA TRP A 309 3.31 -10.27 -44.60
C TRP A 309 3.22 -10.90 -45.99
N ASP A 310 3.37 -10.10 -47.05
CA ASP A 310 3.34 -10.56 -48.44
C ASP A 310 4.48 -11.54 -48.74
N THR A 311 5.66 -11.33 -48.14
CA THR A 311 6.82 -12.23 -48.28
C THR A 311 6.56 -13.57 -47.59
N ILE A 312 6.08 -13.54 -46.34
CA ILE A 312 5.74 -14.76 -45.59
C ILE A 312 4.63 -15.54 -46.29
N GLU A 313 3.61 -14.85 -46.79
CA GLU A 313 2.54 -15.50 -47.56
C GLU A 313 3.08 -16.08 -48.87
N MET A 314 3.79 -15.31 -49.69
CA MET A 314 4.33 -15.79 -50.98
C MET A 314 5.26 -17.00 -50.82
N GLU A 315 6.14 -17.00 -49.82
CA GLU A 315 7.06 -18.12 -49.54
C GLU A 315 6.35 -19.38 -49.06
N ASN A 316 5.20 -19.26 -48.37
CA ASN A 316 4.59 -20.37 -47.63
C ASN A 316 3.18 -20.75 -48.13
N ARG A 317 2.58 -20.02 -49.08
CA ARG A 317 1.21 -20.22 -49.56
C ARG A 317 0.95 -21.64 -50.08
N ALA A 318 1.97 -22.31 -50.64
CA ALA A 318 1.87 -23.68 -51.15
C ALA A 318 2.02 -24.78 -50.09
N LEU A 319 2.26 -24.43 -48.82
CA LEU A 319 2.51 -25.37 -47.74
C LEU A 319 1.25 -25.72 -46.95
N GLU A 320 1.22 -26.92 -46.40
CA GLU A 320 0.20 -27.32 -45.43
C GLU A 320 0.41 -26.66 -44.06
N SER A 321 -0.67 -26.45 -43.32
CA SER A 321 -0.61 -25.90 -41.95
C SER A 321 0.20 -26.78 -40.98
N ALA A 322 0.42 -28.05 -41.30
CA ALA A 322 1.33 -28.94 -40.58
C ALA A 322 2.82 -28.68 -40.89
N GLN A 323 3.16 -28.42 -42.15
CA GLN A 323 4.53 -28.11 -42.59
C GLN A 323 4.97 -26.72 -42.10
N TYR A 324 4.08 -25.73 -42.21
CA TYR A 324 4.35 -24.35 -41.78
C TYR A 324 4.71 -24.24 -40.29
N LYS A 325 4.16 -25.11 -39.43
CA LYS A 325 4.49 -25.16 -37.99
C LYS A 325 5.97 -25.44 -37.72
N PHE A 326 6.65 -26.19 -38.59
CA PHE A 326 8.10 -26.42 -38.46
C PHE A 326 8.90 -25.17 -38.83
N ILE A 327 8.59 -24.53 -39.96
CA ILE A 327 9.24 -23.27 -40.36
C ILE A 327 9.09 -22.17 -39.30
N VAL A 328 7.92 -22.06 -38.68
CA VAL A 328 7.69 -21.11 -37.56
C VAL A 328 8.45 -21.53 -36.29
N ALA A 329 8.63 -22.83 -36.04
CA ALA A 329 9.44 -23.32 -34.91
C ALA A 329 10.93 -23.08 -35.12
N ASP A 330 11.45 -23.29 -36.33
CA ASP A 330 12.87 -23.08 -36.66
C ASP A 330 13.22 -21.59 -36.58
N SER A 331 12.40 -20.72 -37.19
CA SER A 331 12.53 -19.26 -37.10
C SER A 331 12.46 -18.75 -35.66
N LEU A 332 11.57 -19.31 -34.83
CA LEU A 332 11.46 -18.93 -33.42
C LEU A 332 12.60 -19.50 -32.56
N ASN A 333 13.12 -20.68 -32.88
CA ASN A 333 14.27 -21.26 -32.18
C ASN A 333 15.56 -20.50 -32.49
N LEU A 334 15.77 -20.07 -33.74
CA LEU A 334 16.86 -19.18 -34.14
C LEU A 334 16.82 -17.85 -33.38
N PHE A 335 15.63 -17.26 -33.24
CA PHE A 335 15.42 -16.03 -32.49
C PHE A 335 15.63 -16.19 -30.97
N LEU A 336 15.19 -17.31 -30.39
CA LEU A 336 15.30 -17.56 -28.95
C LEU A 336 16.69 -18.02 -28.50
N SER A 337 17.51 -18.65 -29.36
CA SER A 337 18.85 -19.14 -28.98
C SER A 337 19.71 -18.08 -28.28
N PRO A 338 20.00 -16.89 -28.86
CA PRO A 338 20.84 -15.90 -28.19
C PRO A 338 20.22 -15.30 -26.91
N ILE A 339 18.92 -15.52 -26.65
CA ILE A 339 18.28 -15.15 -25.38
C ILE A 339 18.48 -16.27 -24.34
N ARG A 340 18.39 -17.55 -24.74
CA ARG A 340 18.71 -18.71 -23.90
C ARG A 340 20.17 -18.66 -23.44
N ASP A 341 21.10 -18.49 -24.37
CA ASP A 341 22.55 -18.53 -24.12
C ASP A 341 22.97 -17.44 -23.11
N ARG A 342 22.42 -16.22 -23.26
CA ARG A 342 22.61 -15.12 -22.30
C ARG A 342 21.93 -15.39 -20.96
N ALA A 343 20.72 -15.96 -20.94
CA ALA A 343 20.01 -16.25 -19.70
C ALA A 343 20.71 -17.35 -18.88
N GLU A 344 21.26 -18.38 -19.52
CA GLU A 344 22.06 -19.41 -18.86
C GLU A 344 23.33 -18.80 -18.25
N THR A 345 24.02 -17.92 -19.00
CA THR A 345 25.18 -17.16 -18.51
C THR A 345 24.83 -16.33 -17.25
N TYR A 346 23.69 -15.63 -17.25
CA TYR A 346 23.24 -14.87 -16.09
C TYR A 346 22.76 -15.74 -14.91
N LEU A 347 22.19 -16.93 -15.18
CA LEU A 347 21.77 -17.87 -14.14
C LEU A 347 22.94 -18.60 -13.47
N ALA A 348 24.09 -18.69 -14.13
CA ALA A 348 25.32 -19.21 -13.56
C ALA A 348 25.95 -18.28 -12.49
N ASP A 349 25.62 -16.98 -12.50
CA ASP A 349 26.11 -15.99 -11.54
C ASP A 349 24.97 -15.34 -10.72
N GLU A 350 24.46 -16.08 -9.72
CA GLU A 350 23.50 -15.53 -8.74
C GLU A 350 24.04 -14.29 -8.01
N ASN A 351 25.37 -14.12 -7.89
CA ASN A 351 25.95 -12.96 -7.19
C ASN A 351 25.79 -11.68 -8.01
N ASN A 352 26.01 -11.75 -9.33
CA ASN A 352 25.76 -10.66 -10.26
C ASN A 352 24.27 -10.25 -10.21
N LEU A 353 23.35 -11.21 -10.33
CA LEU A 353 21.90 -10.96 -10.21
C LEU A 353 21.54 -10.27 -8.87
N CYS A 354 22.14 -10.72 -7.77
CA CYS A 354 21.97 -10.08 -6.46
C CYS A 354 22.57 -8.67 -6.39
N SER A 355 23.69 -8.39 -7.06
CA SER A 355 24.29 -7.04 -7.10
C SER A 355 23.46 -6.05 -7.95
N VAL A 356 22.91 -6.50 -9.08
CA VAL A 356 22.02 -5.70 -9.92
C VAL A 356 20.77 -5.29 -9.12
N LEU A 357 20.15 -6.26 -8.43
CA LEU A 357 19.03 -5.98 -7.54
C LEU A 357 19.42 -5.04 -6.39
N LYS A 358 20.58 -5.21 -5.74
CA LYS A 358 21.04 -4.32 -4.67
C LYS A 358 21.24 -2.89 -5.14
N SER A 359 21.85 -2.69 -6.31
CA SER A 359 22.01 -1.35 -6.91
C SER A 359 20.66 -0.73 -7.25
N GLY A 360 19.82 -1.45 -8.00
CA GLY A 360 18.52 -0.94 -8.44
C GLY A 360 17.54 -0.66 -7.29
N MET A 361 17.55 -1.49 -6.24
CA MET A 361 16.77 -1.22 -5.02
C MET A 361 17.23 0.05 -4.30
N SER A 362 18.54 0.31 -4.20
CA SER A 362 19.03 1.52 -3.53
C SER A 362 18.53 2.78 -4.25
N GLU A 363 18.61 2.79 -5.57
CA GLU A 363 18.16 3.91 -6.40
C GLU A 363 16.63 4.07 -6.42
N ALA A 364 15.90 2.97 -6.57
CA ALA A 364 14.44 2.97 -6.52
C ALA A 364 13.90 3.37 -5.14
N ASN A 365 14.56 2.96 -4.05
CA ASN A 365 14.16 3.35 -2.70
C ASN A 365 14.33 4.86 -2.45
N THR A 366 15.39 5.49 -2.96
CA THR A 366 15.54 6.96 -2.91
C THR A 366 14.36 7.68 -3.56
N VAL A 367 14.05 7.36 -4.81
CA VAL A 367 12.95 8.01 -5.56
C VAL A 367 11.60 7.73 -4.92
N ALA A 368 11.33 6.50 -4.49
CA ALA A 368 10.09 6.13 -3.84
C ALA A 368 9.93 6.83 -2.47
N GLN A 369 11.01 6.98 -1.69
CA GLN A 369 10.97 7.68 -0.40
C GLN A 369 10.83 9.20 -0.56
N GLU A 370 11.42 9.81 -1.58
CA GLU A 370 11.18 11.22 -1.92
C GLU A 370 9.68 11.48 -2.17
N THR A 371 9.07 10.71 -3.07
CA THR A 371 7.64 10.82 -3.37
C THR A 371 6.76 10.47 -2.16
N LEU A 372 7.12 9.46 -1.36
CA LEU A 372 6.37 9.11 -0.15
C LEU A 372 6.44 10.21 0.91
N ASN A 373 7.59 10.87 1.08
CA ASN A 373 7.75 11.99 2.01
C ASN A 373 6.85 13.17 1.61
N ASP A 374 6.75 13.48 0.31
CA ASP A 374 5.87 14.54 -0.21
C ASP A 374 4.38 14.21 0.06
N VAL A 375 4.00 12.92 -0.08
CA VAL A 375 2.67 12.40 0.27
C VAL A 375 2.41 12.46 1.79
N TYR A 376 3.40 12.13 2.61
CA TYR A 376 3.29 12.16 4.09
C TYR A 376 3.12 13.59 4.60
N GLU A 377 3.83 14.54 3.98
CA GLU A 377 3.66 15.97 4.28
C GLU A 377 2.24 16.45 3.88
N THR A 378 1.78 16.16 2.66
CA THR A 378 0.48 16.67 2.16
C THR A 378 -0.74 16.05 2.85
N ILE A 379 -0.61 14.85 3.42
CA ILE A 379 -1.65 14.24 4.27
C ILE A 379 -1.61 14.77 5.71
N GLY A 380 -0.44 15.16 6.22
CA GLY A 380 -0.24 15.62 7.60
C GLY A 380 0.24 14.53 8.56
N PHE A 381 1.02 13.55 8.07
CA PHE A 381 1.80 12.65 8.93
C PHE A 381 3.10 13.32 9.42
N SER A 382 3.66 14.26 8.66
CA SER A 382 4.90 14.98 9.03
C SER A 382 4.91 16.42 8.52
N ASP A 383 5.85 17.24 8.99
CA ASP A 383 6.16 18.56 8.43
C ASP A 383 7.68 18.68 8.25
N ARG A 384 8.12 18.95 7.02
CA ARG A 384 9.55 19.11 6.69
C ARG A 384 10.16 20.40 7.22
N LYS A 385 9.37 21.42 7.56
CA LYS A 385 9.90 22.75 7.90
C LYS A 385 10.73 22.78 9.19
N ASN A 386 10.57 21.78 10.05
CA ASN A 386 11.29 21.65 11.32
C ASN A 386 12.44 20.61 11.25
N ASN A 387 12.80 20.10 10.06
CA ASN A 387 13.91 19.14 9.90
C ASN A 387 15.32 19.77 9.99
N SER A 388 15.44 21.04 10.37
CA SER A 388 16.71 21.65 10.76
C SER A 388 17.13 21.14 12.14
N VAL A 389 17.71 19.93 12.19
CA VAL A 389 18.14 19.27 13.43
C VAL A 389 19.11 20.15 14.21
N THR A 390 18.60 20.82 15.24
CA THR A 390 19.42 21.41 16.29
C THR A 390 19.90 20.30 17.24
N PRO A 391 21.14 20.37 17.77
CA PRO A 391 21.55 19.49 18.85
C PRO A 391 20.64 19.68 20.07
N ILE A 392 20.39 18.60 20.81
CA ILE A 392 19.57 18.59 22.03
C ILE A 392 19.94 19.79 22.91
N PRO A 393 19.01 20.72 23.21
CA PRO A 393 19.30 21.86 24.08
C PRO A 393 19.82 21.35 25.43
N SER A 394 20.98 21.84 25.88
CA SER A 394 21.63 21.38 27.11
C SER A 394 20.82 21.62 28.39
N ASN A 395 19.75 22.41 28.29
CA ASN A 395 18.79 22.66 29.37
C ASN A 395 17.72 21.54 29.49
N PHE A 396 17.54 20.70 28.46
CA PHE A 396 16.71 19.50 28.52
C PHE A 396 17.44 18.37 29.23
N ASN A 397 17.54 18.49 30.56
CA ASN A 397 18.28 17.56 31.40
C ASN A 397 17.52 16.25 31.69
N LEU A 398 16.84 15.71 30.67
CA LEU A 398 16.50 14.29 30.58
C LEU A 398 17.80 13.56 30.22
N SER A 399 18.46 13.01 31.25
CA SER A 399 19.71 12.26 31.10
C SER A 399 19.47 10.86 30.50
N PHE A 400 18.97 10.84 29.25
CA PHE A 400 18.66 9.64 28.47
C PHE A 400 19.88 8.73 28.36
N LYS A 401 19.99 7.78 29.30
CA LYS A 401 21.02 6.75 29.24
C LYS A 401 20.67 5.84 28.08
N VAL A 402 21.47 5.91 27.02
CA VAL A 402 21.49 4.92 25.94
C VAL A 402 21.94 3.59 26.56
N LEU A 403 20.96 2.83 27.07
CA LEU A 403 21.18 1.46 27.51
C LEU A 403 21.59 0.64 26.27
N PRO A 404 22.75 -0.04 26.31
CA PRO A 404 23.12 -0.96 25.23
C PRO A 404 22.05 -2.02 25.03
N GLY A 405 21.86 -2.43 23.77
CA GLY A 405 20.82 -3.39 23.40
C GLY A 405 20.94 -4.75 24.10
N ASN A 406 19.85 -5.50 24.10
CA ASN A 406 19.79 -6.92 24.48
C ASN A 406 20.17 -7.26 25.94
N SER A 407 19.53 -6.58 26.90
CA SER A 407 19.20 -7.24 28.18
C SER A 407 17.83 -7.92 28.07
N PRO A 408 17.74 -9.27 27.98
CA PRO A 408 16.44 -9.94 28.07
C PRO A 408 15.89 -9.73 29.49
N LEU A 409 14.75 -9.05 29.60
CA LEU A 409 14.12 -8.71 30.88
C LEU A 409 13.81 -9.99 31.68
N LYS A 410 14.59 -10.25 32.74
CA LYS A 410 14.54 -11.48 33.55
C LYS A 410 13.30 -11.62 34.46
N TYR A 411 12.18 -10.99 34.11
CA TYR A 411 10.92 -11.11 34.83
C TYR A 411 10.12 -12.31 34.30
N LYS A 412 10.01 -13.37 35.11
CA LYS A 412 9.33 -14.63 34.77
C LYS A 412 7.88 -14.50 34.26
N ASN A 413 7.22 -13.37 34.54
CA ASN A 413 5.85 -13.06 34.13
C ASN A 413 5.74 -11.82 33.20
N CYS A 414 6.81 -11.45 32.48
CA CYS A 414 6.75 -10.30 31.57
C CYS A 414 5.74 -10.52 30.43
N LYS A 415 4.85 -9.56 30.22
CA LYS A 415 3.92 -9.52 29.10
C LYS A 415 4.44 -8.53 28.05
N HIS A 416 4.49 -8.96 26.79
CA HIS A 416 4.59 -8.05 25.64
C HIS A 416 3.19 -7.52 25.33
N ILE A 417 3.01 -6.21 25.44
CA ILE A 417 1.70 -5.54 25.40
C ILE A 417 1.72 -4.50 24.28
N PHE A 418 0.80 -4.62 23.31
CA PHE A 418 0.58 -3.59 22.29
C PHE A 418 -0.74 -2.87 22.57
N SER A 419 -0.78 -1.55 22.39
CA SER A 419 -2.01 -0.75 22.38
C SER A 419 -1.94 0.35 21.32
N GLY A 420 -3.03 0.55 20.59
CA GLY A 420 -3.15 1.60 19.57
C GLY A 420 -4.15 2.68 19.98
N ILE A 421 -3.79 3.95 19.80
CA ILE A 421 -4.64 5.10 20.16
C ILE A 421 -4.74 6.11 19.01
N GLN A 422 -5.95 6.46 18.59
CA GLN A 422 -6.15 7.33 17.42
C GLN A 422 -5.88 8.81 17.77
N PRO A 423 -5.11 9.56 16.94
CA PRO A 423 -4.88 11.00 17.10
C PRO A 423 -6.17 11.80 16.83
N THR A 424 -7.01 11.87 17.86
CA THR A 424 -8.37 12.43 17.84
C THR A 424 -8.45 13.63 18.79
N GLY A 425 -7.39 14.42 18.85
CA GLY A 425 -7.21 15.49 19.83
C GLY A 425 -7.17 15.00 21.28
N VAL A 426 -7.46 15.90 22.20
CA VAL A 426 -7.36 15.72 23.66
C VAL A 426 -8.13 14.49 24.16
N LEU A 427 -7.60 13.81 25.17
CA LEU A 427 -8.28 12.68 25.83
C LEU A 427 -9.38 13.16 26.77
N HIS A 428 -10.50 12.43 26.85
CA HIS A 428 -11.48 12.66 27.91
C HIS A 428 -11.17 11.81 29.16
N LEU A 429 -11.71 12.22 30.31
CA LEU A 429 -11.47 11.60 31.62
C LEU A 429 -11.69 10.08 31.62
N GLY A 430 -12.70 9.61 30.89
CA GLY A 430 -12.95 8.18 30.66
C GLY A 430 -11.86 7.42 29.89
N ASN A 431 -11.11 8.07 28.98
CA ASN A 431 -9.94 7.44 28.35
C ASN A 431 -8.75 7.36 29.35
N TYR A 432 -8.58 8.40 30.16
CA TYR A 432 -7.49 8.51 31.12
C TYR A 432 -7.57 7.39 32.18
N PHE A 433 -8.70 7.24 32.86
CA PHE A 433 -8.88 6.17 33.85
C PHE A 433 -9.12 4.79 33.22
N GLY A 434 -9.91 4.71 32.15
CA GLY A 434 -10.27 3.45 31.50
C GLY A 434 -9.19 2.82 30.61
N ALA A 435 -8.05 3.49 30.39
CA ALA A 435 -6.93 2.94 29.62
C ALA A 435 -5.55 3.49 30.04
N VAL A 436 -5.35 4.82 30.05
CA VAL A 436 -3.99 5.39 30.19
C VAL A 436 -3.38 5.11 31.56
N LYS A 437 -4.13 5.27 32.66
CA LYS A 437 -3.69 4.88 34.01
C LYS A 437 -3.27 3.40 34.09
N GLN A 438 -3.91 2.54 33.32
CA GLN A 438 -3.59 1.11 33.30
C GLN A 438 -2.30 0.85 32.50
N TRP A 439 -2.05 1.56 31.40
CA TRP A 439 -0.75 1.52 30.70
C TRP A 439 0.39 2.02 31.59
N VAL A 440 0.17 3.09 32.37
CA VAL A 440 1.11 3.58 33.39
C VAL A 440 1.35 2.53 34.49
N SER A 441 0.33 1.80 34.92
CA SER A 441 0.48 0.67 35.85
C SER A 441 1.30 -0.48 35.26
N LEU A 442 1.00 -0.88 34.01
CA LEU A 442 1.67 -1.99 33.32
C LEU A 442 3.17 -1.71 33.07
N GLN A 443 3.55 -0.50 32.63
CA GLN A 443 4.97 -0.14 32.46
C GLN A 443 5.71 -0.11 33.82
N ASN A 444 5.05 0.37 34.89
CA ASN A 444 5.65 0.46 36.22
C ASN A 444 5.75 -0.93 36.89
N ALA A 445 4.91 -1.89 36.50
CA ALA A 445 5.03 -3.30 36.85
C ALA A 445 6.13 -4.05 36.05
N GLY A 446 6.90 -3.35 35.20
CA GLY A 446 7.98 -3.93 34.41
C GLY A 446 7.51 -4.81 33.24
N HIS A 447 6.29 -4.59 32.73
CA HIS A 447 5.85 -5.19 31.47
C HIS A 447 6.38 -4.42 30.27
N ASP A 448 6.50 -5.11 29.15
CA ASP A 448 7.02 -4.57 27.91
C ASP A 448 5.88 -3.93 27.11
N VAL A 449 5.70 -2.62 27.29
CA VAL A 449 4.56 -1.86 26.76
C VAL A 449 4.94 -1.08 25.50
N VAL A 450 4.16 -1.31 24.43
CA VAL A 450 4.26 -0.66 23.12
C VAL A 450 2.96 0.10 22.85
N LEU A 451 3.07 1.42 22.67
CA LEU A 451 1.97 2.36 22.44
C LEU A 451 2.14 3.04 21.09
N SER A 452 1.20 2.80 20.19
CA SER A 452 1.20 3.37 18.84
C SER A 452 0.12 4.44 18.71
N ILE A 453 0.51 5.66 18.33
CA ILE A 453 -0.44 6.70 17.89
C ILE A 453 -0.82 6.36 16.45
N VAL A 454 -2.03 5.83 16.26
CA VAL A 454 -2.46 5.18 15.02
C VAL A 454 -3.05 6.16 14.00
N ASP A 455 -2.17 6.97 13.43
CA ASP A 455 -2.47 7.94 12.37
C ASP A 455 -2.88 7.27 11.04
N GLN A 456 -2.28 6.14 10.67
CA GLN A 456 -2.70 5.37 9.49
C GLN A 456 -4.15 4.88 9.59
N HIS A 457 -4.66 4.59 10.80
CA HIS A 457 -6.09 4.29 11.00
C HIS A 457 -6.98 5.54 10.96
N ALA A 458 -6.48 6.70 11.38
CA ALA A 458 -7.25 7.94 11.39
C ALA A 458 -7.65 8.38 9.97
N ILE A 459 -6.78 8.18 8.97
CA ILE A 459 -7.06 8.56 7.56
C ILE A 459 -8.10 7.67 6.85
N THR A 460 -8.61 6.61 7.48
CA THR A 460 -9.71 5.78 6.92
C THR A 460 -11.02 6.56 6.74
N VAL A 461 -11.17 7.68 7.47
CA VAL A 461 -12.18 8.72 7.28
C VAL A 461 -11.49 10.05 6.95
N SER A 462 -12.21 11.02 6.38
CA SER A 462 -11.58 12.27 5.93
C SER A 462 -11.04 13.10 7.10
N GLN A 463 -9.73 13.37 7.06
CA GLN A 463 -9.02 14.26 7.99
C GLN A 463 -8.67 15.60 7.32
N LYS A 464 -8.31 16.62 8.11
CA LYS A 464 -7.59 17.80 7.62
C LYS A 464 -6.10 17.66 7.96
N ARG A 465 -5.21 18.13 7.07
CA ARG A 465 -3.75 18.06 7.23
C ARG A 465 -3.26 18.63 8.57
N CYS A 466 -3.65 19.86 8.89
CA CYS A 466 -3.20 20.56 10.09
C CYS A 466 -3.70 19.86 11.37
N ASP A 467 -4.97 19.46 11.38
CA ASP A 467 -5.61 18.78 12.51
C ASP A 467 -4.90 17.45 12.84
N LEU A 468 -4.47 16.68 11.83
CA LEU A 468 -3.88 15.35 12.05
C LEU A 468 -2.52 15.39 12.77
N LEU A 469 -1.58 16.22 12.31
CA LEU A 469 -0.27 16.36 12.95
C LEU A 469 -0.41 16.99 14.35
N HIS A 470 -1.21 18.05 14.47
CA HIS A 470 -1.49 18.68 15.76
C HIS A 470 -2.10 17.67 16.75
N ASN A 471 -3.10 16.90 16.34
CA ASN A 471 -3.72 15.88 17.19
C ASN A 471 -2.75 14.75 17.57
N THR A 472 -1.76 14.45 16.74
CA THR A 472 -0.71 13.45 17.03
C THR A 472 0.24 13.97 18.11
N LEU A 473 0.70 15.22 18.00
CA LEU A 473 1.54 15.87 19.02
C LEU A 473 0.78 16.10 20.33
N THR A 474 -0.46 16.57 20.28
CA THR A 474 -1.36 16.71 21.43
C THR A 474 -1.66 15.38 22.10
N MET A 475 -1.75 14.27 21.34
CA MET A 475 -1.87 12.93 21.91
C MET A 475 -0.57 12.49 22.61
N ALA A 476 0.59 12.68 21.99
CA ALA A 476 1.89 12.35 22.58
C ALA A 476 2.13 13.11 23.89
N ALA A 477 1.92 14.44 23.88
CA ALA A 477 2.00 15.29 25.05
C ALA A 477 1.04 14.85 26.15
N SER A 478 -0.23 14.57 25.81
CA SER A 478 -1.25 14.06 26.74
C SER A 478 -0.80 12.77 27.43
N LEU A 479 -0.28 11.80 26.68
CA LEU A 479 0.15 10.51 27.22
C LEU A 479 1.36 10.65 28.15
N ILE A 480 2.38 11.42 27.75
CA ILE A 480 3.56 11.69 28.57
C ILE A 480 3.18 12.49 29.83
N ALA A 481 2.23 13.41 29.72
CA ALA A 481 1.70 14.17 30.86
C ALA A 481 0.95 13.27 31.86
N CYS A 482 0.10 12.35 31.37
CA CYS A 482 -0.58 11.34 32.19
C CYS A 482 0.36 10.32 32.87
N GLY A 483 1.65 10.30 32.50
CA GLY A 483 2.68 9.48 33.14
C GLY A 483 3.24 8.34 32.28
N ILE A 484 2.93 8.27 30.98
CA ILE A 484 3.66 7.38 30.07
C ILE A 484 5.12 7.83 30.01
N ASP A 485 6.01 6.85 30.09
CA ASP A 485 7.45 7.07 30.18
C ASP A 485 8.13 6.46 28.95
N PRO A 486 8.62 7.28 27.99
CA PRO A 486 9.29 6.80 26.79
C PRO A 486 10.61 6.04 27.03
N GLU A 487 11.22 6.11 28.22
CA GLU A 487 12.36 5.24 28.57
C GLU A 487 11.88 3.82 28.83
N LYS A 488 10.80 3.66 29.61
CA LYS A 488 10.21 2.37 30.02
C LYS A 488 9.33 1.72 28.95
N SER A 489 8.62 2.53 28.17
CA SER A 489 7.64 2.12 27.15
C SER A 489 8.06 2.60 25.76
N ILE A 490 7.68 1.89 24.72
CA ILE A 490 7.85 2.37 23.34
C ILE A 490 6.62 3.21 22.97
N LEU A 491 6.76 4.54 22.86
CA LEU A 491 5.70 5.45 22.38
C LEU A 491 6.09 6.01 21.01
N PHE A 492 5.29 5.78 19.97
CA PHE A 492 5.63 6.14 18.59
C PHE A 492 4.40 6.44 17.73
N GLN A 493 4.63 7.04 16.56
CA GLN A 493 3.62 7.31 15.53
C GLN A 493 3.60 6.20 14.48
N GLN A 494 2.44 5.62 14.18
CA GLN A 494 2.30 4.40 13.36
C GLN A 494 2.91 4.55 11.96
N SER A 495 2.68 5.67 11.27
CA SER A 495 3.23 5.89 9.92
C SER A 495 4.76 5.94 9.83
N HIS A 496 5.46 6.24 10.94
CA HIS A 496 6.93 6.27 10.99
C HIS A 496 7.57 4.88 11.14
N VAL A 497 6.78 3.80 11.18
CA VAL A 497 7.24 2.41 11.27
C VAL A 497 6.68 1.64 10.06
N PRO A 498 7.41 1.60 8.92
CA PRO A 498 6.89 1.13 7.63
C PRO A 498 6.40 -0.32 7.64
N GLU A 499 6.94 -1.12 8.56
CA GLU A 499 6.63 -2.55 8.75
C GLU A 499 5.14 -2.79 9.05
N HIS A 500 4.41 -1.78 9.58
CA HIS A 500 2.95 -1.85 9.78
C HIS A 500 2.19 -2.03 8.47
N SER A 501 2.51 -1.18 7.48
CA SER A 501 1.88 -1.25 6.16
C SER A 501 2.34 -2.50 5.40
N GLU A 502 3.61 -2.90 5.58
CA GLU A 502 4.18 -4.12 5.01
C GLU A 502 3.49 -5.40 5.53
N LEU A 503 3.45 -5.63 6.85
CA LEU A 503 2.77 -6.81 7.39
C LEU A 503 1.27 -6.81 7.05
N ASN A 504 0.61 -5.64 7.02
CA ASN A 504 -0.77 -5.52 6.52
C ASN A 504 -0.87 -6.12 5.11
N VAL A 505 -0.05 -5.67 4.15
CA VAL A 505 -0.02 -6.20 2.78
C VAL A 505 0.19 -7.73 2.76
N LEU A 506 1.08 -8.28 3.59
CA LEU A 506 1.33 -9.73 3.66
C LEU A 506 0.14 -10.52 4.23
N LEU A 507 -0.51 -10.04 5.30
CA LEU A 507 -1.66 -10.69 5.94
C LEU A 507 -2.90 -10.75 5.04
N ARG A 508 -3.04 -9.83 4.08
CA ARG A 508 -4.13 -9.83 3.08
C ARG A 508 -4.13 -11.08 2.19
N SER A 509 -3.02 -11.83 2.11
CA SER A 509 -2.90 -13.10 1.38
C SER A 509 -3.64 -14.28 2.05
N VAL A 510 -4.15 -14.09 3.27
CA VAL A 510 -4.99 -15.04 4.03
C VAL A 510 -6.27 -14.44 4.60
N ALA A 511 -6.34 -13.12 4.79
CA ALA A 511 -7.56 -12.45 5.25
C ALA A 511 -8.63 -12.44 4.14
N HIS A 512 -9.69 -13.23 4.28
CA HIS A 512 -10.77 -13.33 3.27
C HIS A 512 -11.77 -12.16 3.34
N THR A 513 -12.19 -11.66 2.19
CA THR A 513 -13.17 -10.55 2.09
C THR A 513 -14.50 -10.86 2.80
N ALA A 514 -14.98 -12.10 2.71
CA ALA A 514 -16.18 -12.57 3.40
C ALA A 514 -16.05 -12.65 4.94
N LEU A 515 -14.83 -12.61 5.49
CA LEU A 515 -14.60 -12.48 6.94
C LEU A 515 -14.72 -11.01 7.39
N LEU A 516 -14.21 -10.09 6.58
CA LEU A 516 -14.24 -8.64 6.84
C LEU A 516 -15.67 -8.07 6.70
N ALA A 517 -16.40 -8.46 5.66
CA ALA A 517 -17.79 -8.03 5.44
C ALA A 517 -18.78 -8.48 6.55
N ARG A 518 -18.36 -9.36 7.46
CA ARG A 518 -19.17 -9.83 8.60
C ARG A 518 -18.92 -9.07 9.91
N GLN A 519 -17.87 -8.26 10.03
CA GLN A 519 -17.54 -7.54 11.27
C GLN A 519 -18.65 -6.54 11.65
N ALA A 520 -18.98 -6.45 12.94
CA ALA A 520 -20.07 -5.58 13.42
C ALA A 520 -19.71 -4.11 13.23
N HIS A 521 -18.52 -3.71 13.71
CA HIS A 521 -17.96 -2.36 13.56
C HIS A 521 -17.97 -1.82 12.13
N TYR A 522 -17.76 -2.66 11.12
CA TYR A 522 -17.88 -2.23 9.72
C TYR A 522 -19.33 -1.91 9.36
N LYS A 523 -20.26 -2.84 9.65
CA LYS A 523 -21.70 -2.66 9.41
C LYS A 523 -22.30 -1.47 10.16
N ASP A 524 -21.84 -1.20 11.37
CA ASP A 524 -22.33 -0.08 12.17
C ASP A 524 -21.79 1.26 11.68
N LYS A 525 -20.52 1.34 11.28
CA LYS A 525 -19.99 2.52 10.57
C LYS A 525 -20.74 2.75 9.25
N LEU A 526 -21.03 1.71 8.46
CA LEU A 526 -21.81 1.83 7.21
C LEU A 526 -23.18 2.51 7.42
N LYS A 527 -23.89 2.26 8.53
CA LYS A 527 -25.17 2.92 8.85
C LYS A 527 -25.04 4.44 9.03
N THR A 528 -23.86 4.93 9.39
CA THR A 528 -23.58 6.36 9.66
C THR A 528 -23.05 7.13 8.45
N LEU A 529 -22.65 6.44 7.38
CA LEU A 529 -22.02 7.06 6.21
C LEU A 529 -23.06 7.54 5.18
N LYS A 530 -22.92 8.80 4.76
CA LYS A 530 -23.70 9.40 3.65
C LYS A 530 -23.14 9.08 2.26
N HIS A 531 -21.95 8.50 2.20
CA HIS A 531 -21.20 8.24 0.96
C HIS A 531 -20.68 6.80 0.93
N VAL A 532 -20.20 6.36 -0.23
CA VAL A 532 -19.57 5.03 -0.40
C VAL A 532 -18.37 4.91 0.56
N PRO A 533 -18.20 3.77 1.27
CA PRO A 533 -17.03 3.57 2.13
C PRO A 533 -15.72 3.57 1.34
N SER A 534 -14.66 4.09 1.94
CA SER A 534 -13.30 3.89 1.46
C SER A 534 -12.90 2.42 1.58
N LEU A 535 -12.01 1.96 0.70
CA LEU A 535 -11.47 0.61 0.72
C LEU A 535 -10.58 0.40 1.97
N GLY A 536 -9.96 1.47 2.47
CA GLY A 536 -9.28 1.55 3.77
C GLY A 536 -10.23 1.24 4.94
N LEU A 537 -11.47 1.77 4.91
CA LEU A 537 -12.46 1.48 5.96
C LEU A 537 -12.99 0.03 5.92
N PHE A 538 -12.87 -0.67 4.78
CA PHE A 538 -13.13 -2.11 4.68
C PHE A 538 -11.91 -2.96 5.12
N SER A 539 -10.69 -2.50 4.86
CA SER A 539 -9.44 -3.26 5.06
C SER A 539 -8.73 -2.99 6.39
N TYR A 540 -9.02 -1.91 7.12
CA TYR A 540 -8.36 -1.57 8.39
C TYR A 540 -8.31 -2.68 9.45
N PRO A 541 -9.25 -3.65 9.56
CA PRO A 541 -9.12 -4.72 10.54
C PRO A 541 -7.92 -5.66 10.27
N VAL A 542 -7.37 -5.64 9.04
CA VAL A 542 -6.12 -6.36 8.68
C VAL A 542 -4.88 -5.52 9.01
N LEU A 543 -4.94 -4.18 8.89
CA LEU A 543 -3.91 -3.30 9.46
C LEU A 543 -3.87 -3.44 10.99
N GLN A 544 -5.03 -3.42 11.67
CA GLN A 544 -5.11 -3.63 13.12
C GLN A 544 -4.54 -5.00 13.54
N ALA A 545 -4.72 -6.04 12.72
CA ALA A 545 -4.06 -7.32 12.94
C ALA A 545 -2.54 -7.21 12.80
N ALA A 546 -2.03 -6.54 11.76
CA ALA A 546 -0.60 -6.31 11.56
C ALA A 546 0.03 -5.53 12.74
N ASP A 547 -0.60 -4.45 13.18
CA ASP A 547 -0.15 -3.60 14.29
C ASP A 547 0.11 -4.42 15.56
N ILE A 548 -0.81 -5.33 15.89
CA ILE A 548 -0.72 -6.21 17.05
C ILE A 548 0.35 -7.30 16.83
N LEU A 549 0.41 -7.88 15.64
CA LEU A 549 1.21 -9.09 15.37
C LEU A 549 2.71 -8.81 15.17
N LEU A 550 3.10 -7.60 14.75
CA LEU A 550 4.50 -7.20 14.56
C LEU A 550 5.37 -7.37 15.81
N TYR A 551 4.84 -7.03 16.99
CA TYR A 551 5.61 -6.94 18.24
C TYR A 551 5.61 -8.25 19.06
N GLU A 552 5.35 -9.38 18.42
CA GLU A 552 5.18 -10.71 19.05
C GLU A 552 4.22 -10.69 20.26
N THR A 553 3.20 -9.83 20.17
CA THR A 553 2.34 -9.41 21.28
C THR A 553 1.70 -10.59 22.01
N THR A 554 1.87 -10.61 23.33
CA THR A 554 1.23 -11.60 24.21
C THR A 554 -0.21 -11.23 24.52
N HIS A 555 -0.45 -9.94 24.76
CA HIS A 555 -1.69 -9.42 25.31
C HIS A 555 -2.02 -8.04 24.71
N VAL A 556 -3.29 -7.78 24.42
CA VAL A 556 -3.80 -6.47 24.03
C VAL A 556 -4.85 -6.03 25.05
N PRO A 557 -4.70 -4.86 25.70
CA PRO A 557 -5.72 -4.30 26.58
C PRO A 557 -6.86 -3.77 25.72
N VAL A 558 -8.09 -4.25 25.92
CA VAL A 558 -9.25 -3.87 25.11
C VAL A 558 -10.51 -3.67 25.94
N GLY A 559 -11.34 -2.73 25.47
CA GLY A 559 -12.75 -2.66 25.84
C GLY A 559 -13.53 -3.85 25.27
N ASP A 560 -14.68 -4.13 25.88
CA ASP A 560 -15.55 -5.25 25.51
C ASP A 560 -16.02 -5.22 24.04
N ASP A 561 -16.21 -4.01 23.49
CA ASP A 561 -16.54 -3.75 22.10
C ASP A 561 -15.44 -4.21 21.13
N GLN A 562 -14.17 -4.12 21.52
CA GLN A 562 -13.03 -4.42 20.64
C GLN A 562 -12.59 -5.90 20.66
N LYS A 563 -13.19 -6.73 21.52
CA LYS A 563 -12.95 -8.18 21.59
C LYS A 563 -13.04 -8.86 20.22
N GLN A 564 -13.95 -8.41 19.34
CA GLN A 564 -14.11 -8.95 17.99
C GLN A 564 -12.83 -8.79 17.13
N HIS A 565 -12.18 -7.63 17.18
CA HIS A 565 -10.97 -7.36 16.40
C HIS A 565 -9.78 -8.20 16.88
N ILE A 566 -9.67 -8.48 18.18
CA ILE A 566 -8.63 -9.38 18.72
C ILE A 566 -8.85 -10.83 18.26
N GLN A 567 -10.10 -11.31 18.20
CA GLN A 567 -10.38 -12.63 17.64
C GLN A 567 -10.11 -12.70 16.13
N LEU A 568 -10.36 -11.62 15.39
CA LEU A 568 -9.99 -11.51 13.97
C LEU A 568 -8.47 -11.56 13.77
N ALA A 569 -7.68 -10.81 14.55
CA ALA A 569 -6.22 -10.86 14.50
C ALA A 569 -5.69 -12.28 14.82
N ARG A 570 -6.26 -12.94 15.83
CA ARG A 570 -5.96 -14.36 16.16
C ARG A 570 -6.35 -15.32 15.03
N GLN A 571 -7.44 -15.07 14.31
CA GLN A 571 -7.85 -15.89 13.17
C GLN A 571 -6.89 -15.70 11.98
N ILE A 572 -6.56 -14.46 11.64
CA ILE A 572 -5.63 -14.13 10.56
C ILE A 572 -4.24 -14.74 10.83
N ALA A 573 -3.71 -14.61 12.05
CA ALA A 573 -2.43 -15.21 12.43
C ALA A 573 -2.44 -16.76 12.34
N ARG A 574 -3.53 -17.42 12.76
CA ARG A 574 -3.70 -18.87 12.56
C ARG A 574 -3.71 -19.26 11.08
N GLN A 575 -4.43 -18.51 10.24
CA GLN A 575 -4.50 -18.77 8.79
C GLN A 575 -3.14 -18.55 8.12
N PHE A 576 -2.40 -17.53 8.55
CA PHE A 576 -1.03 -17.27 8.07
C PHE A 576 -0.08 -18.41 8.43
N ASN A 577 -0.04 -18.83 9.70
CA ASN A 577 0.79 -19.95 10.14
C ASN A 577 0.37 -21.27 9.47
N ALA A 578 -0.93 -21.49 9.22
CA ALA A 578 -1.40 -22.68 8.52
C ALA A 578 -1.00 -22.71 7.03
N LYS A 579 -0.87 -21.55 6.37
CA LYS A 579 -0.50 -21.46 4.95
C LYS A 579 1.02 -21.41 4.71
N TYR A 580 1.78 -20.76 5.59
CA TYR A 580 3.20 -20.45 5.36
C TYR A 580 4.18 -21.11 6.35
N GLY A 581 3.69 -21.72 7.44
CA GLY A 581 4.52 -22.46 8.38
C GLY A 581 4.14 -22.22 9.84
N LYS A 582 4.33 -23.25 10.67
CA LYS A 582 4.03 -23.18 12.10
C LYS A 582 4.85 -22.09 12.78
N ASP A 583 4.22 -21.46 13.78
CA ASP A 583 4.86 -20.58 14.77
C ASP A 583 5.59 -19.34 14.22
N ILE A 584 5.20 -18.85 13.04
CA ILE A 584 5.70 -17.59 12.47
C ILE A 584 5.11 -16.39 13.23
N LEU A 585 3.79 -16.37 13.46
CA LEU A 585 3.08 -15.30 14.17
C LEU A 585 2.50 -15.80 15.49
N ARG A 586 2.71 -15.03 16.58
CA ARG A 586 2.14 -15.32 17.90
C ARG A 586 0.63 -15.03 17.91
N LEU A 587 -0.14 -15.78 18.71
CA LEU A 587 -1.58 -15.55 18.87
C LEU A 587 -1.86 -14.67 20.12
N PRO A 588 -2.11 -13.36 19.97
CA PRO A 588 -2.29 -12.44 21.10
C PRO A 588 -3.56 -12.77 21.89
N GLN A 589 -3.58 -12.50 23.20
CA GLN A 589 -4.76 -12.62 24.06
C GLN A 589 -5.39 -11.24 24.33
N ALA A 590 -6.69 -11.18 24.61
CA ALA A 590 -7.31 -9.96 25.12
C ALA A 590 -7.12 -9.89 26.64
N ILE A 591 -6.64 -8.75 27.16
CA ILE A 591 -6.86 -8.39 28.56
C ILE A 591 -8.14 -7.56 28.58
N ILE A 592 -9.18 -8.10 29.23
CA ILE A 592 -10.34 -7.31 29.64
C ILE A 592 -9.87 -6.43 30.79
N LEU A 593 -10.04 -5.12 30.61
CA LEU A 593 -9.69 -4.11 31.61
C LEU A 593 -10.80 -4.08 32.67
N ASP A 594 -10.44 -3.87 33.94
CA ASP A 594 -11.43 -3.87 35.01
C ASP A 594 -12.40 -2.68 34.86
N ASP A 595 -13.68 -3.00 34.62
CA ASP A 595 -14.74 -2.04 34.34
C ASP A 595 -15.12 -1.23 35.61
N SER A 596 -14.56 -1.59 36.79
CA SER A 596 -14.61 -0.78 38.02
C SER A 596 -14.08 0.65 37.83
N LEU A 597 -12.98 0.81 37.08
CA LEU A 597 -12.35 2.10 36.76
C LEU A 597 -12.92 2.76 35.50
N ALA A 598 -13.69 2.02 34.70
CA ALA A 598 -14.24 2.49 33.43
C ALA A 598 -15.62 3.17 33.55
N ARG A 599 -16.08 3.44 34.78
CA ARG A 599 -17.43 3.95 35.13
C ARG A 599 -17.71 5.41 34.75
N VAL A 600 -16.77 6.11 34.11
CA VAL A 600 -16.93 7.53 33.73
C VAL A 600 -17.89 7.68 32.54
N LYS A 601 -19.16 8.00 32.85
CA LYS A 601 -20.23 8.21 31.87
C LYS A 601 -20.37 9.69 31.46
N SER A 602 -21.14 9.96 30.40
CA SER A 602 -21.43 11.33 29.94
C SER A 602 -22.12 12.17 31.02
N LEU A 603 -21.66 13.41 31.20
CA LEU A 603 -22.26 14.38 32.15
C LEU A 603 -23.67 14.82 31.76
N CYS A 604 -24.02 14.71 30.48
CA CYS A 604 -25.36 15.06 29.97
C CYS A 604 -26.25 13.85 29.71
N GLN A 605 -25.67 12.64 29.62
CA GLN A 605 -26.41 11.39 29.34
C GLN A 605 -25.86 10.25 30.22
N PRO A 606 -26.27 10.15 31.51
CA PRO A 606 -25.71 9.24 32.51
C PRO A 606 -25.90 7.74 32.26
N ASN A 607 -26.37 7.34 31.07
CA ASN A 607 -26.48 5.95 30.62
C ASN A 607 -25.60 5.63 29.39
N LYS A 608 -24.73 6.56 28.97
CA LYS A 608 -23.72 6.35 27.91
C LYS A 608 -22.31 6.65 28.41
N LYS A 609 -21.30 5.88 27.96
CA LYS A 609 -19.88 6.23 28.18
C LYS A 609 -19.58 7.60 27.54
N MET A 610 -18.66 8.39 28.11
CA MET A 610 -18.21 9.63 27.46
C MET A 610 -17.71 9.34 26.04
N SER A 611 -18.00 10.23 25.08
CA SER A 611 -17.53 10.11 23.68
C SER A 611 -17.04 11.44 23.13
N LYS A 612 -15.92 11.39 22.39
CA LYS A 612 -15.44 12.51 21.56
C LYS A 612 -16.41 12.88 20.43
N SER A 613 -17.28 11.95 20.02
CA SER A 613 -18.27 12.14 18.96
C SER A 613 -19.59 12.76 19.42
N ASP A 614 -19.72 13.12 20.71
CA ASP A 614 -20.88 13.85 21.20
C ASP A 614 -20.80 15.32 20.75
N VAL A 615 -21.89 15.82 20.19
CA VAL A 615 -22.03 17.19 19.66
C VAL A 615 -21.95 18.22 20.80
N ASN A 616 -22.37 17.86 22.01
CA ASN A 616 -22.26 18.73 23.18
C ASN A 616 -20.87 18.58 23.83
N PRO A 617 -20.00 19.61 23.82
CA PRO A 617 -18.68 19.52 24.47
C PRO A 617 -18.77 19.42 26.00
N ASN A 618 -19.90 19.82 26.62
CA ASN A 618 -20.10 19.70 28.06
C ASN A 618 -20.50 18.27 28.50
N SER A 619 -20.75 17.36 27.56
CA SER A 619 -20.97 15.93 27.83
C SER A 619 -19.75 15.23 28.45
N ARG A 620 -18.55 15.82 28.31
CA ARG A 620 -17.26 15.20 28.65
C ARG A 620 -16.27 16.21 29.22
N ILE A 621 -15.46 15.75 30.17
CA ILE A 621 -14.30 16.48 30.67
C ILE A 621 -13.08 16.02 29.87
N GLU A 622 -12.36 16.96 29.27
CA GLU A 622 -11.13 16.72 28.52
C GLU A 622 -9.94 17.05 29.44
N ILE A 623 -8.89 16.23 29.43
CA ILE A 623 -7.83 16.31 30.46
C ILE A 623 -6.96 17.58 30.39
N LEU A 624 -7.13 18.39 29.33
CA LEU A 624 -6.47 19.69 29.13
C LEU A 624 -7.45 20.87 29.19
N ASP A 625 -8.72 20.65 29.57
CA ASP A 625 -9.66 21.71 29.94
C ASP A 625 -9.04 22.62 31.03
N SER A 626 -9.36 23.92 31.02
CA SER A 626 -8.97 24.80 32.15
C SER A 626 -9.74 24.44 33.42
N PRO A 627 -9.20 24.71 34.63
CA PRO A 627 -9.91 24.48 35.89
C PRO A 627 -11.35 25.01 35.92
N ASP A 628 -11.57 26.20 35.35
CA ASP A 628 -12.89 26.85 35.34
C ASP A 628 -13.83 26.24 34.30
N LEU A 629 -13.30 25.71 33.18
CA LEU A 629 -14.08 24.93 32.23
C LEU A 629 -14.46 23.55 32.80
N ILE A 630 -13.57 22.92 33.58
CA ILE A 630 -13.87 21.68 34.32
C ILE A 630 -15.01 21.93 35.32
N ARG A 631 -14.89 22.97 36.17
CA ARG A 631 -15.95 23.40 37.11
C ARG A 631 -17.26 23.66 36.39
N HIS A 632 -17.25 24.46 35.32
CA HIS A 632 -18.44 24.76 34.52
C HIS A 632 -19.10 23.50 33.96
N LYS A 633 -18.32 22.56 33.40
CA LYS A 633 -18.83 21.29 32.86
C LYS A 633 -19.46 20.40 33.95
N VAL A 634 -18.84 20.31 35.13
CA VAL A 634 -19.41 19.55 36.26
C VAL A 634 -20.68 20.21 36.81
N ASN A 635 -20.69 21.54 36.96
CA ASN A 635 -21.86 22.26 37.48
C ASN A 635 -23.05 22.18 36.50
N SER A 636 -22.78 22.22 35.19
CA SER A 636 -23.78 22.01 34.12
C SER A 636 -24.13 20.53 33.84
N ALA A 637 -23.63 19.58 34.64
CA ALA A 637 -24.02 18.17 34.53
C ALA A 637 -25.51 17.96 34.84
N TYR A 638 -26.12 17.02 34.12
CA TYR A 638 -27.53 16.65 34.27
C TYR A 638 -27.76 15.92 35.59
N THR A 639 -28.62 16.46 36.45
CA THR A 639 -28.96 15.91 37.77
C THR A 639 -30.45 16.08 38.11
N ALA A 640 -31.33 16.05 37.10
CA ALA A 640 -32.77 16.29 37.29
C ALA A 640 -33.52 15.13 37.99
N GLU A 641 -32.91 13.94 38.05
CA GLU A 641 -33.43 12.73 38.71
C GLU A 641 -33.02 12.69 40.20
N TYR A 642 -32.76 13.84 40.83
CA TYR A 642 -32.28 13.91 42.22
C TYR A 642 -33.41 13.77 43.25
N TYR A 643 -33.25 12.83 44.18
CA TYR A 643 -34.21 12.60 45.27
C TYR A 643 -33.55 12.71 46.65
N GLY A 644 -33.45 13.94 47.15
CA GLY A 644 -33.18 14.26 48.56
C GLY A 644 -31.72 14.20 48.99
N ASN A 645 -31.07 13.04 48.83
CA ASN A 645 -29.73 12.76 49.38
C ASN A 645 -28.74 12.34 48.28
N ILE A 646 -27.46 12.70 48.46
CA ILE A 646 -26.37 12.26 47.58
C ILE A 646 -25.95 10.83 47.97
N ALA A 647 -26.41 9.85 47.21
CA ALA A 647 -26.07 8.44 47.42
C ALA A 647 -25.91 7.67 46.09
N CYS A 648 -24.90 6.82 46.02
CA CYS A 648 -24.74 5.85 44.93
C CYS A 648 -25.61 4.61 45.20
N THR A 649 -26.87 4.64 44.79
CA THR A 649 -27.81 3.50 44.91
C THR A 649 -27.47 2.36 43.93
N PRO A 650 -27.81 1.09 44.25
CA PRO A 650 -27.68 -0.02 43.30
C PRO A 650 -28.68 0.02 42.14
N GLU A 651 -29.77 0.76 42.31
CA GLU A 651 -30.83 0.96 41.32
C GLU A 651 -30.52 2.19 40.46
N ASP A 652 -30.85 2.14 39.16
CA ASP A 652 -30.61 3.20 38.16
C ASP A 652 -31.36 4.53 38.43
N SER A 653 -32.14 4.61 39.52
CA SER A 653 -33.02 5.73 39.89
C SER A 653 -32.30 7.07 40.11
N GLN A 654 -30.99 7.08 40.35
CA GLN A 654 -30.15 8.29 40.39
C GLN A 654 -28.84 8.14 39.58
N ALA A 655 -28.91 7.57 38.37
CA ALA A 655 -27.76 7.33 37.50
C ALA A 655 -26.85 8.56 37.28
N ALA A 656 -27.44 9.77 37.27
CA ALA A 656 -26.76 11.06 37.27
C ALA A 656 -25.78 11.24 38.45
N VAL A 657 -26.28 11.09 39.67
CA VAL A 657 -25.50 11.27 40.92
C VAL A 657 -24.45 10.18 41.03
N ALA A 658 -24.82 8.93 40.74
CA ALA A 658 -23.89 7.81 40.73
C ALA A 658 -22.69 8.01 39.77
N ASN A 659 -22.88 8.71 38.64
CA ASN A 659 -21.77 9.10 37.76
C ASN A 659 -20.84 10.14 38.41
N LEU A 660 -21.40 11.19 39.03
CA LEU A 660 -20.59 12.20 39.75
C LEU A 660 -19.84 11.60 40.94
N MET A 661 -20.46 10.69 41.69
CA MET A 661 -19.79 9.95 42.77
C MET A 661 -18.71 9.00 42.26
N SER A 662 -18.93 8.32 41.12
CA SER A 662 -17.91 7.49 40.47
C SER A 662 -16.71 8.32 40.00
N ILE A 663 -16.96 9.50 39.42
CA ILE A 663 -15.90 10.45 39.03
C ILE A 663 -15.13 10.91 40.27
N HIS A 664 -15.82 11.35 41.32
CA HIS A 664 -15.20 11.82 42.58
C HIS A 664 -14.33 10.72 43.23
N SER A 665 -14.83 9.48 43.29
CA SER A 665 -14.11 8.34 43.86
C SER A 665 -12.81 8.04 43.11
N VAL A 666 -12.88 7.91 41.78
CA VAL A 666 -11.73 7.57 40.92
C VAL A 666 -10.69 8.72 40.85
N VAL A 667 -11.13 9.97 41.06
CA VAL A 667 -10.26 11.16 41.08
C VAL A 667 -9.59 11.39 42.44
N SER A 668 -10.31 11.20 43.55
CA SER A 668 -9.80 11.42 44.91
C SER A 668 -9.12 10.20 45.53
N GLY A 669 -9.39 9.00 45.03
CA GLY A 669 -8.99 7.73 45.64
C GLY A 669 -9.86 7.31 46.85
N ILE A 670 -10.88 8.09 47.21
CA ILE A 670 -11.82 7.78 48.29
C ILE A 670 -12.86 6.77 47.78
N ASP A 671 -13.21 5.76 48.58
CA ASP A 671 -14.22 4.77 48.21
C ASP A 671 -15.66 5.35 48.23
N LEU A 672 -16.57 4.69 47.51
CA LEU A 672 -17.95 5.15 47.36
C LEU A 672 -18.75 5.12 48.67
N GLU A 673 -18.44 4.26 49.65
CA GLU A 673 -19.14 4.28 50.93
C GLU A 673 -18.70 5.46 51.80
N SER A 674 -17.41 5.77 51.82
CA SER A 674 -16.86 6.95 52.50
C SER A 674 -17.38 8.24 51.88
N LEU A 675 -17.53 8.30 50.54
CA LEU A 675 -18.18 9.43 49.87
C LEU A 675 -19.67 9.53 50.23
N ASN A 676 -20.43 8.42 50.19
CA ASN A 676 -21.83 8.40 50.66
C ASN A 676 -21.94 8.94 52.10
N LYS A 677 -21.13 8.41 53.03
CA LYS A 677 -21.14 8.80 54.45
C LYS A 677 -20.76 10.28 54.68
N LYS A 678 -19.81 10.80 53.89
CA LYS A 678 -19.29 12.17 54.06
C LYS A 678 -20.20 13.25 53.45
N TYR A 679 -20.89 12.95 52.36
CA TYR A 679 -21.59 13.96 51.55
C TYR A 679 -23.11 13.77 51.43
N ALA A 680 -23.72 12.78 52.11
CA ALA A 680 -25.16 12.49 52.05
C ALA A 680 -26.08 13.69 52.26
N ASN A 681 -25.67 14.65 53.10
CA ASN A 681 -26.45 15.82 53.54
C ASN A 681 -26.14 17.10 52.75
N GLU A 682 -25.20 17.08 51.79
CA GLU A 682 -24.87 18.27 51.01
C GLU A 682 -25.95 18.59 49.97
N SER A 683 -25.99 19.85 49.52
CA SER A 683 -26.79 20.21 48.34
C SER A 683 -26.15 19.67 47.06
N ILE A 684 -26.95 19.33 46.06
CA ILE A 684 -26.45 18.80 44.77
C ILE A 684 -25.53 19.78 44.04
N ASP A 685 -25.76 21.09 44.17
CA ASP A 685 -24.95 22.13 43.55
C ASP A 685 -23.62 22.36 44.29
N GLU A 686 -23.60 22.26 45.63
CA GLU A 686 -22.34 22.29 46.37
C GLU A 686 -21.53 21.01 46.17
N TYR A 687 -22.19 19.85 46.06
CA TYR A 687 -21.51 18.62 45.67
C TYR A 687 -20.92 18.70 44.26
N LYS A 688 -21.60 19.35 43.31
CA LYS A 688 -21.02 19.67 41.99
C LYS A 688 -19.80 20.58 42.10
N ASN A 689 -19.81 21.62 42.94
CA ASN A 689 -18.64 22.45 43.20
C ASN A 689 -17.46 21.63 43.76
N ILE A 690 -17.71 20.76 44.74
CA ILE A 690 -16.71 19.87 45.35
C ILE A 690 -16.10 18.93 44.31
N VAL A 691 -16.93 18.25 43.49
CA VAL A 691 -16.45 17.37 42.42
C VAL A 691 -15.69 18.17 41.36
N GLY A 692 -16.19 19.34 40.96
CA GLY A 692 -15.55 20.22 39.98
C GLY A 692 -14.14 20.66 40.41
N ASN A 693 -13.96 21.02 41.68
CA ASN A 693 -12.66 21.33 42.27
C ASN A 693 -11.74 20.10 42.31
N ALA A 694 -12.23 18.95 42.81
CA ALA A 694 -11.42 17.73 42.88
C ALA A 694 -10.92 17.26 41.51
N VAL A 695 -11.76 17.34 40.45
CA VAL A 695 -11.32 17.05 39.08
C VAL A 695 -10.31 18.08 38.58
N ALA A 696 -10.54 19.37 38.82
CA ALA A 696 -9.63 20.43 38.40
C ALA A 696 -8.24 20.30 39.05
N GLU A 697 -8.18 20.00 40.35
CA GLU A 697 -6.94 19.80 41.10
C GLU A 697 -6.15 18.57 40.61
N HIS A 698 -6.83 17.46 40.29
CA HIS A 698 -6.15 16.27 39.72
C HIS A 698 -5.67 16.52 38.28
N MET A 699 -6.42 17.29 37.46
CA MET A 699 -6.02 17.57 36.07
C MET A 699 -4.93 18.64 35.97
N ALA A 700 -4.85 19.60 36.90
CA ALA A 700 -3.90 20.72 36.85
C ALA A 700 -2.43 20.32 36.53
N PRO A 701 -1.77 19.40 37.27
CA PRO A 701 -0.38 19.03 36.97
C PRO A 701 -0.22 18.26 35.65
N ILE A 702 -1.28 17.58 35.18
CA ILE A 702 -1.30 16.92 33.87
C ILE A 702 -1.38 17.99 32.77
N LYS A 703 -2.26 18.97 32.94
CA LYS A 703 -2.40 20.09 32.02
C LYS A 703 -1.12 20.91 31.93
N GLU A 704 -0.54 21.32 33.05
CA GLU A 704 0.71 22.09 33.08
C GLU A 704 1.85 21.36 32.34
N LYS A 705 2.02 20.05 32.59
CA LYS A 705 3.04 19.25 31.91
C LYS A 705 2.77 19.09 30.41
N ALA A 706 1.51 18.95 29.99
CA ALA A 706 1.15 18.88 28.57
C ALA A 706 1.31 20.24 27.86
N ASP A 707 0.87 21.34 28.49
CA ASP A 707 0.98 22.70 27.98
C ASP A 707 2.46 23.16 27.89
N LEU A 708 3.36 22.60 28.71
CA LEU A 708 4.81 22.75 28.55
C LEU A 708 5.33 21.98 27.34
N LEU A 709 5.02 20.67 27.23
CA LEU A 709 5.43 19.83 26.09
C LEU A 709 4.94 20.37 24.74
N LEU A 710 3.73 20.95 24.69
CA LEU A 710 3.13 21.49 23.47
C LEU A 710 3.73 22.83 23.01
N LYS A 711 4.52 23.50 23.86
CA LYS A 711 5.34 24.66 23.44
C LYS A 711 6.60 24.24 22.67
N GLU A 712 7.00 22.98 22.79
CA GLU A 712 8.23 22.43 22.20
C GLU A 712 7.92 21.21 21.30
N PRO A 713 7.23 21.42 20.17
CA PRO A 713 6.81 20.33 19.28
C PRO A 713 7.98 19.53 18.70
N GLU A 714 9.17 20.13 18.55
CA GLU A 714 10.38 19.45 18.10
C GLU A 714 10.83 18.36 19.09
N GLY A 715 10.75 18.62 20.40
CA GLY A 715 11.07 17.62 21.43
C GLY A 715 10.09 16.45 21.40
N LEU A 716 8.80 16.70 21.16
CA LEU A 716 7.79 15.66 20.96
C LEU A 716 8.06 14.82 19.70
N LEU A 717 8.45 15.46 18.59
CA LEU A 717 8.84 14.76 17.35
C LEU A 717 10.07 13.87 17.58
N GLN A 718 11.10 14.36 18.28
CA GLN A 718 12.31 13.58 18.61
C GLN A 718 11.97 12.36 19.50
N ILE A 719 11.09 12.52 20.48
CA ILE A 719 10.61 11.40 21.32
C ILE A 719 9.87 10.35 20.47
N LEU A 720 8.98 10.77 19.56
CA LEU A 720 8.24 9.87 18.68
C LEU A 720 9.15 9.17 17.64
N GLU A 721 10.19 9.86 17.15
CA GLU A 721 11.18 9.30 16.23
C GLU A 721 12.09 8.27 16.94
N TRP A 722 12.50 8.55 18.17
CA TRP A 722 13.25 7.59 19.01
C TRP A 722 12.41 6.36 19.35
N GLY A 723 11.13 6.56 19.67
CA GLY A 723 10.16 5.47 19.83
C GLY A 723 9.97 4.66 18.54
N ALA A 724 9.87 5.33 17.39
CA ALA A 724 9.77 4.67 16.09
C ALA A 724 11.02 3.82 15.79
N LYS A 725 12.23 4.31 16.10
CA LYS A 725 13.48 3.53 15.98
C LYS A 725 13.48 2.29 16.89
N LYS A 726 13.01 2.40 18.15
CA LYS A 726 12.82 1.24 19.05
C LYS A 726 11.80 0.23 18.48
N ALA A 727 10.72 0.73 17.87
CA ALA A 727 9.66 -0.08 17.28
C ALA A 727 10.12 -0.82 16.01
N GLN A 728 10.74 -0.11 15.07
CA GLN A 728 11.33 -0.64 13.83
C GLN A 728 12.25 -1.83 14.12
N ILE A 729 13.20 -1.71 15.06
CA ILE A 729 14.13 -2.80 15.42
C ILE A 729 13.38 -4.10 15.81
N ARG A 730 12.22 -4.00 16.48
CA ARG A 730 11.39 -5.17 16.82
C ARG A 730 10.59 -5.67 15.62
N ALA A 731 9.95 -4.75 14.91
CA ALA A 731 9.11 -5.05 13.75
C ALA A 731 9.93 -5.74 12.63
N GLN A 732 11.16 -5.29 12.38
CA GLN A 732 12.10 -5.83 11.41
C GLN A 732 12.54 -7.27 11.73
N ASN A 733 12.62 -7.66 13.01
CA ASN A 733 12.86 -9.05 13.37
C ASN A 733 11.67 -9.95 12.96
N THR A 734 10.44 -9.48 13.12
CA THR A 734 9.22 -10.20 12.70
C THR A 734 9.08 -10.24 11.18
N ILE A 735 9.26 -9.10 10.50
CA ILE A 735 9.30 -9.03 9.03
C ILE A 735 10.41 -9.91 8.46
N GLY A 736 11.62 -9.91 9.03
CA GLY A 736 12.75 -10.73 8.58
C GLY A 736 12.44 -12.23 8.62
N LYS A 737 11.84 -12.72 9.71
CA LYS A 737 11.34 -14.11 9.82
C LYS A 737 10.34 -14.44 8.71
N ILE A 738 9.41 -13.53 8.43
CA ILE A 738 8.39 -13.70 7.39
C ILE A 738 9.00 -13.65 5.98
N HIS A 739 9.94 -12.73 5.73
CA HIS A 739 10.64 -12.57 4.46
C HIS A 739 11.54 -13.77 4.14
N GLN A 740 12.10 -14.42 5.16
CA GLN A 740 12.71 -15.74 5.00
C GLN A 740 11.65 -16.77 4.57
N LYS A 741 10.57 -16.93 5.35
CA LYS A 741 9.49 -17.92 5.14
C LYS A 741 8.62 -17.76 3.89
N LEU A 742 8.69 -16.61 3.22
CA LEU A 742 8.01 -16.37 1.94
C LEU A 742 8.94 -16.49 0.73
N GLY A 743 10.25 -16.72 0.94
CA GLY A 743 11.23 -16.76 -0.15
C GLY A 743 11.58 -15.38 -0.72
N PHE A 744 11.27 -14.29 0.00
CA PHE A 744 11.65 -12.93 -0.38
C PHE A 744 13.12 -12.61 -0.05
N SER A 745 13.76 -13.35 0.86
CA SER A 745 15.18 -13.16 1.18
C SER A 745 16.03 -13.92 0.15
N LEU A 746 16.75 -13.17 -0.68
CA LEU A 746 17.54 -13.70 -1.80
C LEU A 746 19.01 -13.93 -1.43
N TRP A 747 19.50 -13.14 -0.46
CA TRP A 747 20.80 -13.14 0.22
C TRP A 747 20.58 -12.94 1.73
#